data_AF-A0A9W4VV53-F1
#
_entry.id   AF-A0A9W4VV53-F1
#
_cell.length_a   1.000
_cell.length_b   1.000
_cell.length_c   1.000
_cell.angle_alpha   90.00
_cell.angle_beta   90.00
_cell.angle_gamma   90.00
#
_symmetry.space_group_name_H-M   'P 1'
#
loop_
_entity.id
_entity.type
_entity.pdbx_description
1 polymer ?
#
loop_
_entity_poly.entity_id
_entity_poly.type
_entity_poly.pdbx_seq_one_letter_code
_entity_poly.pdbx_strand_id
1 'polypeptide(L)'
;MHYLTCFYLAAMLLCLTAHATTDFKRENISLSKLNTPPVIDGYIENKEWHGSRVIEQFVEFRPNFGTKPIYPIKAKIAYDDAFFYVAAEITQPQNTITDRVLTQGDRMWDEDYFGITLDTNFDKRDAYLFHVTPSGVKEDGLIDGTHYIGQWNTIWYAKTQRTQNGWSVEMAIPMQSISFDPNKNDWGLQLRHKLSKPYKQVYWNINDPQNAGWTAPQVAKISNLKGLSQGVGIELKTGLSFKDTQTESKWTPSIDAFYKFTPNLTGVLTVNTDFSGTDVDEVNINMTRFSQFFAEKRDFFLQDSQVFSFGDFNNNDYNGMPFYSRKIGQGTKNGVLDIDWGGKLTGQLGNTSFGILSVNQEKDGEISETTQLSVARVKHQLGDKHQVGAIITNGSADGRKNTKLYGVDYRFESNIFNDQQIRTHAWYQETQKQYSQQDTKAYGLQLTLPNDKVYIRTKYRYLGEDFNPALGFVNRNGINYYELVSHYRERPKTSSLSEYINYYQINYFYYQRSDVNNNWLSKRYVVRPMRIEMKDATAFHFQYEVRKERLKQHYALGKTIGFDADNYRFGQWIAYLETPTDQTVFGNLSITTGEFYNSDRKQVLAEVNYKPNKHVLLQLSRRHHYYSQSEIKENMYSTRFKANVAFNSEWSWNTLLQHNTRADNLSIFSRLRYQSAPDELYQLSINKGYSLEDGWHEKRTVFDEKTIKLNYINRW
;
A
#
# COMPACT_ATOMS: atom_id res chain seq x y z
N MET A 1 -22.86 -28.98 5.14
CA MET A 1 -22.25 -27.64 5.29
C MET A 1 -22.84 -26.81 6.42
N HIS A 2 -24.17 -26.72 6.61
CA HIS A 2 -24.78 -25.98 7.75
C HIS A 2 -24.26 -26.44 9.13
N TYR A 3 -24.09 -27.75 9.33
CA TYR A 3 -23.55 -28.31 10.58
C TYR A 3 -22.08 -27.95 10.84
N LEU A 4 -21.23 -27.85 9.81
CA LEU A 4 -19.84 -27.40 9.99
C LEU A 4 -19.76 -25.91 10.35
N THR A 5 -20.58 -25.06 9.75
CA THR A 5 -20.66 -23.63 10.10
C THR A 5 -21.14 -23.41 11.54
N CYS A 6 -22.14 -24.15 12.00
CA CYS A 6 -22.61 -24.06 13.39
C CYS A 6 -21.59 -24.60 14.39
N PHE A 7 -20.90 -25.70 14.07
CA PHE A 7 -19.85 -26.26 14.94
C PHE A 7 -18.64 -25.32 15.04
N TYR A 8 -18.29 -24.63 13.94
CA TYR A 8 -17.20 -23.64 13.91
C TYR A 8 -17.56 -22.36 14.69
N LEU A 9 -18.81 -21.88 14.58
CA LEU A 9 -19.32 -20.75 15.37
C LEU A 9 -19.42 -21.06 16.87
N ALA A 10 -19.89 -22.27 17.22
CA ALA A 10 -19.98 -22.71 18.61
C ALA A 10 -18.60 -22.92 19.27
N ALA A 11 -17.63 -23.47 18.52
CA ALA A 11 -16.26 -23.62 19.00
C ALA A 11 -15.54 -22.26 19.19
N MET A 12 -15.83 -21.24 18.37
CA MET A 12 -15.29 -19.90 18.57
C MET A 12 -15.87 -19.18 19.79
N LEU A 13 -17.17 -19.35 20.07
CA LEU A 13 -17.85 -18.73 21.23
C LEU A 13 -17.35 -19.31 22.58
N LEU A 14 -16.80 -20.53 22.58
CA LEU A 14 -16.30 -21.22 23.77
C LEU A 14 -14.81 -20.96 24.10
N CYS A 15 -14.06 -20.26 23.23
CA CYS A 15 -12.62 -20.01 23.43
C CYS A 15 -12.27 -18.62 24.02
N LEU A 16 -13.23 -17.89 24.58
CA LEU A 16 -12.99 -16.68 25.37
C LEU A 16 -12.47 -17.03 26.78
N THR A 17 -11.32 -17.70 26.87
CA THR A 17 -10.63 -17.87 28.16
C THR A 17 -9.57 -16.77 28.34
N ALA A 18 -9.73 -16.04 29.45
CA ALA A 18 -8.90 -14.91 29.83
C ALA A 18 -7.42 -15.29 29.92
N HIS A 19 -6.57 -14.50 29.27
CA HIS A 19 -5.14 -14.44 29.57
C HIS A 19 -4.83 -12.99 29.94
N ALA A 20 -4.12 -12.80 31.04
CA ALA A 20 -3.66 -11.48 31.46
C ALA A 20 -2.71 -10.89 30.41
N THR A 21 -3.08 -9.74 29.87
CA THR A 21 -2.22 -8.89 29.04
C THR A 21 -1.32 -8.07 29.96
N THR A 22 0.00 -8.22 29.79
CA THR A 22 0.96 -7.27 30.37
C THR A 22 0.92 -5.97 29.56
N ASP A 23 0.38 -4.91 30.16
CA ASP A 23 0.41 -3.54 29.62
C ASP A 23 1.84 -2.98 29.76
N PHE A 24 2.62 -2.94 28.67
CA PHE A 24 3.95 -2.32 28.70
C PHE A 24 3.83 -0.81 28.50
N LYS A 25 3.30 -0.10 29.51
CA LYS A 25 3.33 1.37 29.53
C LYS A 25 4.77 1.84 29.67
N ARG A 26 5.25 2.58 28.68
CA ARG A 26 6.54 3.27 28.74
C ARG A 26 6.37 4.73 29.09
N GLU A 27 7.36 5.24 29.81
CA GLU A 27 7.36 6.62 30.29
C GLU A 27 7.41 7.60 29.12
N ASN A 28 6.68 8.70 29.29
CA ASN A 28 6.76 9.85 28.40
C ASN A 28 8.19 10.37 28.41
N ILE A 29 8.72 10.66 27.22
CA ILE A 29 10.06 11.21 27.07
C ILE A 29 9.95 12.72 26.80
N SER A 30 10.82 13.50 27.42
CA SER A 30 11.03 14.91 27.07
C SER A 30 12.25 15.05 26.17
N LEU A 31 12.13 15.84 25.11
CA LEU A 31 13.23 16.16 24.21
C LEU A 31 13.78 17.56 24.50
N SER A 32 15.08 17.72 24.26
CA SER A 32 15.79 19.00 24.32
C SER A 32 16.17 19.44 22.91
N LYS A 33 16.07 20.74 22.65
CA LYS A 33 16.51 21.35 21.39
C LYS A 33 18.04 21.35 21.32
N LEU A 34 18.60 20.96 20.17
CA LEU A 34 20.04 21.11 19.90
C LEU A 34 20.36 22.53 19.46
N ASN A 35 21.56 23.00 19.85
CA ASN A 35 22.11 24.29 19.40
C ASN A 35 22.99 24.16 18.16
N THR A 36 23.46 22.94 17.86
CA THR A 36 24.31 22.65 16.70
C THR A 36 23.73 21.41 16.03
N PRO A 37 23.38 21.48 14.73
CA PRO A 37 22.85 20.34 14.02
C PRO A 37 23.92 19.25 13.86
N PRO A 38 23.58 17.96 14.00
CA PRO A 38 24.49 16.86 13.70
C PRO A 38 24.77 16.77 12.20
N VAL A 39 25.96 16.29 11.85
CA VAL A 39 26.33 16.01 10.46
C VAL A 39 25.82 14.62 10.12
N ILE A 40 24.95 14.51 9.12
CA ILE A 40 24.39 13.21 8.71
C ILE A 40 25.37 12.51 7.77
N ASP A 41 26.32 11.77 8.34
CA ASP A 41 27.35 11.03 7.59
C ASP A 41 27.39 9.52 7.92
N GLY A 42 26.64 9.09 8.93
CA GLY A 42 26.52 7.71 9.40
C GLY A 42 27.47 7.38 10.56
N TYR A 43 28.38 8.29 10.94
CA TYR A 43 29.31 8.13 12.06
C TYR A 43 28.81 8.89 13.27
N ILE A 44 28.25 8.15 14.23
CA ILE A 44 27.64 8.75 15.42
C ILE A 44 28.74 9.18 16.40
N GLU A 45 29.08 10.47 16.45
CA GLU A 45 30.00 11.02 17.45
C GLU A 45 29.29 11.55 18.70
N ASN A 46 29.99 11.59 19.84
CA ASN A 46 29.37 12.09 21.09
C ASN A 46 29.23 13.62 21.12
N LYS A 47 30.06 14.35 20.37
CA LYS A 47 30.09 15.81 20.41
C LYS A 47 28.84 16.43 19.77
N GLU A 48 28.47 15.95 18.59
CA GLU A 48 27.33 16.50 17.83
C GLU A 48 25.97 16.07 18.40
N TRP A 49 25.91 14.90 19.03
CA TRP A 49 24.70 14.37 19.67
C TRP A 49 24.60 14.72 21.17
N HIS A 50 25.42 15.65 21.65
CA HIS A 50 25.40 16.08 23.04
C HIS A 50 24.05 16.75 23.39
N GLY A 51 23.39 16.30 24.46
CA GLY A 51 22.07 16.78 24.87
C GLY A 51 20.88 16.05 24.20
N SER A 52 21.14 15.11 23.28
CA SER A 52 20.10 14.23 22.74
C SER A 52 19.55 13.28 23.80
N ARG A 53 18.32 12.82 23.61
CA ARG A 53 17.75 11.75 24.43
C ARG A 53 18.27 10.40 23.95
N VAL A 54 18.89 9.65 24.86
CA VAL A 54 19.33 8.27 24.61
C VAL A 54 18.23 7.27 25.01
N ILE A 55 17.99 6.28 24.16
CA ILE A 55 17.05 5.18 24.36
C ILE A 55 17.78 3.86 24.12
N GLU A 56 17.75 2.99 25.13
CA GLU A 56 18.36 1.65 25.08
C GLU A 56 17.37 0.54 25.45
N GLN A 57 16.19 0.92 25.97
CA GLN A 57 15.27 -0.02 26.59
C GLN A 57 14.45 -0.82 25.56
N PHE A 58 14.94 -1.14 24.37
CA PHE A 58 14.15 -1.86 23.36
C PHE A 58 13.64 -3.22 23.86
N VAL A 59 12.50 -3.68 23.34
CA VAL A 59 11.93 -5.01 23.63
C VAL A 59 11.50 -5.71 22.36
N GLU A 60 11.61 -7.04 22.35
CA GLU A 60 11.20 -7.87 21.23
C GLU A 60 9.67 -7.93 21.14
N PHE A 61 9.14 -7.68 19.95
CA PHE A 61 7.72 -7.77 19.62
C PHE A 61 7.37 -9.11 18.97
N ARG A 62 8.26 -9.59 18.09
CA ARG A 62 8.14 -10.87 17.38
C ARG A 62 9.51 -11.54 17.23
N PRO A 63 9.57 -12.88 17.30
CA PRO A 63 8.49 -13.79 17.70
C PRO A 63 8.22 -13.83 19.22
N ASN A 64 9.20 -13.49 20.05
CA ASN A 64 9.10 -13.59 21.51
C ASN A 64 8.69 -12.24 22.11
N PHE A 65 7.39 -12.06 22.29
CA PHE A 65 6.84 -10.81 22.81
C PHE A 65 7.34 -10.50 24.23
N GLY A 66 7.84 -9.27 24.43
CA GLY A 66 8.25 -8.71 25.72
C GLY A 66 9.65 -9.09 26.19
N THR A 67 10.41 -9.91 25.43
CA THR A 67 11.76 -10.30 25.83
C THR A 67 12.79 -9.22 25.50
N LYS A 68 13.98 -9.29 26.12
CA LYS A 68 15.10 -8.44 25.73
C LYS A 68 15.51 -8.76 24.27
N PRO A 69 15.88 -7.74 23.47
CA PRO A 69 16.44 -7.96 22.15
C PRO A 69 17.71 -8.81 22.23
N ILE A 70 17.92 -9.67 21.23
CA ILE A 70 19.15 -10.47 21.12
C ILE A 70 20.40 -9.61 20.95
N TYR A 71 20.24 -8.43 20.34
CA TYR A 71 21.30 -7.50 20.00
C TYR A 71 21.01 -6.11 20.59
N PRO A 72 21.98 -5.48 21.27
CA PRO A 72 21.82 -4.14 21.82
C PRO A 72 21.54 -3.08 20.75
N ILE A 73 20.63 -2.17 21.07
CA ILE A 73 20.28 -1.02 20.23
C ILE A 73 20.36 0.22 21.11
N LYS A 74 21.11 1.23 20.66
CA LYS A 74 21.20 2.53 21.30
C LYS A 74 20.76 3.60 20.32
N ALA A 75 19.59 4.16 20.56
CA ALA A 75 19.05 5.25 19.75
C ALA A 75 19.25 6.60 20.42
N LYS A 76 19.54 7.63 19.64
CA LYS A 76 19.61 9.03 20.05
C LYS A 76 18.54 9.81 19.31
N ILE A 77 17.74 10.61 20.03
CA ILE A 77 16.69 11.44 19.44
C ILE A 77 16.93 12.89 19.84
N ALA A 78 16.81 13.79 18.87
CA ALA A 78 16.91 15.22 19.11
C ALA A 78 16.11 16.00 18.06
N TYR A 79 16.05 17.31 18.22
CA TYR A 79 15.46 18.21 17.23
C TYR A 79 16.15 19.57 17.29
N ASP A 80 16.08 20.33 16.20
CA ASP A 80 16.27 21.77 16.20
C ASP A 80 15.03 22.46 15.60
N ASP A 81 15.10 23.75 15.26
CA ASP A 81 13.97 24.46 14.67
C ASP A 81 13.59 23.93 13.28
N ALA A 82 14.53 23.36 12.52
CA ALA A 82 14.32 22.97 11.13
C ALA A 82 14.22 21.45 10.91
N PHE A 83 14.71 20.62 11.83
CA PHE A 83 14.82 19.17 11.65
C PHE A 83 14.49 18.36 12.91
N PHE A 84 13.94 17.17 12.66
CA PHE A 84 13.85 16.09 13.65
C PHE A 84 14.96 15.07 13.36
N TYR A 85 15.74 14.72 14.38
CA TYR A 85 16.93 13.90 14.25
C TYR A 85 16.80 12.58 14.99
N VAL A 86 17.20 11.49 14.34
CA VAL A 86 17.28 10.17 14.94
C VAL A 86 18.57 9.50 14.51
N ALA A 87 19.33 9.00 15.47
CA ALA A 87 20.47 8.12 15.21
C ALA A 87 20.30 6.80 15.96
N ALA A 88 20.88 5.72 15.43
CA ALA A 88 20.93 4.45 16.13
C ALA A 88 22.23 3.69 15.86
N GLU A 89 22.83 3.18 16.94
CA GLU A 89 23.90 2.19 16.91
C GLU A 89 23.30 0.81 17.20
N ILE A 90 23.47 -0.13 16.28
CA ILE A 90 22.94 -1.49 16.37
C ILE A 90 24.11 -2.47 16.40
N THR A 91 24.29 -3.12 17.54
CA THR A 91 25.37 -4.09 17.73
C THR A 91 24.94 -5.47 17.27
N GLN A 92 25.41 -5.92 16.11
CA GLN A 92 25.06 -7.25 15.58
C GLN A 92 26.21 -7.90 14.81
N PRO A 93 26.33 -9.24 14.82
CA PRO A 93 27.33 -9.96 14.03
C PRO A 93 27.23 -9.63 12.53
N GLN A 94 28.37 -9.48 11.86
CA GLN A 94 28.40 -9.09 10.44
C GLN A 94 27.68 -10.10 9.52
N ASN A 95 27.66 -11.38 9.89
CA ASN A 95 27.03 -12.45 9.14
C ASN A 95 25.51 -12.55 9.34
N THR A 96 24.93 -11.78 10.28
CA THR A 96 23.48 -11.69 10.49
C THR A 96 22.86 -10.48 9.81
N ILE A 97 23.67 -9.53 9.32
CA ILE A 97 23.19 -8.31 8.65
C ILE A 97 22.63 -8.65 7.26
N THR A 98 21.31 -8.63 7.14
CA THR A 98 20.61 -8.82 5.86
C THR A 98 20.40 -7.48 5.17
N ASP A 99 21.08 -7.28 4.04
CA ASP A 99 21.09 -6.00 3.34
C ASP A 99 21.44 -6.19 1.86
N ARG A 100 20.48 -6.77 1.15
CA ARG A 100 20.60 -7.27 -0.23
C ARG A 100 19.80 -6.43 -1.22
N VAL A 101 19.17 -5.33 -0.80
CA VAL A 101 18.53 -4.36 -1.71
C VAL A 101 19.39 -3.10 -1.73
N LEU A 102 19.64 -2.58 -2.93
CA LEU A 102 20.34 -1.32 -3.14
C LEU A 102 19.52 -0.32 -4.00
N THR A 103 18.58 -0.81 -4.79
CA THR A 103 17.68 0.01 -5.60
C THR A 103 16.69 0.76 -4.69
N GLN A 104 16.69 2.09 -4.76
CA GLN A 104 15.69 2.91 -4.07
C GLN A 104 14.28 2.63 -4.61
N GLY A 105 13.30 2.51 -3.72
CA GLY A 105 11.90 2.19 -4.06
C GLY A 105 11.60 0.69 -4.27
N ASP A 106 12.60 -0.19 -4.26
CA ASP A 106 12.35 -1.64 -4.19
C ASP A 106 11.91 -2.04 -2.76
N ARG A 107 11.17 -3.14 -2.65
CA ARG A 107 10.64 -3.65 -1.37
C ARG A 107 11.78 -4.01 -0.41
N MET A 108 11.87 -3.30 0.72
CA MET A 108 12.88 -3.53 1.76
C MET A 108 12.37 -4.24 3.02
N TRP A 109 11.06 -4.51 3.12
CA TRP A 109 10.43 -5.05 4.34
C TRP A 109 11.00 -6.38 4.83
N ASP A 110 11.74 -7.07 3.97
CA ASP A 110 12.35 -8.37 4.23
C ASP A 110 13.88 -8.27 4.47
N GLU A 111 14.44 -7.05 4.46
CA GLU A 111 15.82 -6.74 4.85
C GLU A 111 15.89 -6.38 6.35
N ASP A 112 17.09 -6.24 6.90
CA ASP A 112 17.28 -5.53 8.15
C ASP A 112 16.96 -4.05 7.91
N TYR A 113 16.29 -3.41 8.86
CA TYR A 113 16.09 -1.97 8.82
C TYR A 113 15.98 -1.40 10.23
N PHE A 114 16.27 -0.12 10.36
CA PHE A 114 15.91 0.70 11.51
C PHE A 114 15.01 1.83 11.02
N GLY A 115 14.08 2.26 11.86
CA GLY A 115 13.25 3.39 11.50
C GLY A 115 12.26 3.80 12.56
N ILE A 116 11.41 4.76 12.18
CA ILE A 116 10.50 5.43 13.08
C ILE A 116 9.08 5.53 12.52
N THR A 117 8.13 5.62 13.43
CA THR A 117 6.78 6.13 13.15
C THR A 117 6.59 7.40 13.98
N LEU A 118 6.22 8.50 13.31
CA LEU A 118 6.14 9.84 13.88
C LEU A 118 4.73 10.39 13.69
N ASP A 119 4.00 10.57 14.78
CA ASP A 119 2.69 11.22 14.82
C ASP A 119 2.87 12.64 15.36
N THR A 120 2.84 13.64 14.48
CA THR A 120 3.12 15.04 14.83
C THR A 120 1.98 15.73 15.59
N ASN A 121 0.83 15.07 15.77
CA ASN A 121 -0.34 15.63 16.45
C ASN A 121 -0.71 14.88 17.72
N PHE A 122 -0.05 13.74 17.96
CA PHE A 122 -0.32 12.74 18.99
C PHE A 122 -1.80 12.34 19.03
N ASP A 123 -2.43 12.23 17.86
CA ASP A 123 -3.82 11.80 17.72
C ASP A 123 -3.97 10.29 17.52
N LYS A 124 -2.84 9.57 17.50
CA LYS A 124 -2.72 8.11 17.36
C LYS A 124 -3.35 7.57 16.10
N ARG A 125 -3.39 8.40 15.05
CA ARG A 125 -4.06 8.05 13.81
C ARG A 125 -3.25 8.39 12.58
N ASP A 126 -2.89 9.64 12.41
CA ASP A 126 -2.16 10.10 11.25
C ASP A 126 -0.67 10.15 11.61
N ALA A 127 0.16 9.39 10.91
CA ALA A 127 1.59 9.34 11.19
C ALA A 127 2.44 9.24 9.91
N TYR A 128 3.70 9.62 10.04
CA TYR A 128 4.73 9.43 9.03
C TYR A 128 5.59 8.25 9.41
N LEU A 129 6.02 7.50 8.41
CA LEU A 129 6.87 6.33 8.57
C LEU A 129 8.16 6.55 7.78
N PHE A 130 9.31 6.25 8.41
CA PHE A 130 10.64 6.39 7.80
C PHE A 130 11.52 5.21 8.18
N HIS A 131 12.05 4.47 7.21
CA HIS A 131 13.01 3.37 7.44
C HIS A 131 14.24 3.50 6.57
N VAL A 132 15.34 2.95 7.08
CA VAL A 132 16.60 2.84 6.36
C VAL A 132 17.20 1.45 6.57
N THR A 133 17.64 0.82 5.49
CA THR A 133 18.41 -0.44 5.52
C THR A 133 19.89 -0.17 5.79
N PRO A 134 20.70 -1.17 6.19
CA PRO A 134 22.14 -0.99 6.35
C PRO A 134 22.88 -0.48 5.09
N SER A 135 22.36 -0.71 3.86
CA SER A 135 22.91 -0.15 2.61
C SER A 135 22.40 1.25 2.27
N GLY A 136 21.59 1.86 3.13
CA GLY A 136 21.07 3.22 2.92
C GLY A 136 19.88 3.29 1.96
N VAL A 137 19.20 2.16 1.72
CA VAL A 137 17.91 2.21 1.01
C VAL A 137 16.88 2.81 1.95
N LYS A 138 16.13 3.79 1.45
CA LYS A 138 15.14 4.56 2.20
C LYS A 138 13.73 4.15 1.83
N GLU A 139 12.85 4.09 2.83
CA GLU A 139 11.42 3.93 2.64
C GLU A 139 10.71 4.95 3.52
N ASP A 140 9.75 5.65 2.93
CA ASP A 140 8.85 6.54 3.62
C ASP A 140 7.39 6.25 3.21
N GLY A 141 6.47 6.77 4.01
CA GLY A 141 5.05 6.66 3.70
C GLY A 141 4.17 7.27 4.77
N LEU A 142 2.88 7.33 4.44
CA LEU A 142 1.86 7.83 5.34
C LEU A 142 1.14 6.69 6.04
N ILE A 143 0.65 6.95 7.25
CA ILE A 143 -0.15 6.03 8.05
C ILE A 143 -1.52 6.68 8.32
N ASP A 144 -2.60 6.01 7.95
CA ASP A 144 -3.98 6.34 8.40
C ASP A 144 -4.50 5.22 9.30
N GLY A 145 -4.38 5.44 10.60
CA GLY A 145 -4.63 4.45 11.65
C GLY A 145 -3.69 3.26 11.53
N THR A 146 -4.14 2.23 10.80
CA THR A 146 -3.36 1.01 10.54
C THR A 146 -3.18 0.73 9.05
N HIS A 147 -3.58 1.66 8.19
CA HIS A 147 -3.32 1.57 6.76
C HIS A 147 -2.00 2.27 6.44
N TYR A 148 -1.17 1.63 5.63
CA TYR A 148 0.10 2.17 5.15
C TYR A 148 -0.04 2.59 3.69
N ILE A 149 0.31 3.84 3.40
CA ILE A 149 0.33 4.44 2.06
C ILE A 149 1.80 4.66 1.68
N GLY A 150 2.44 3.61 1.17
CA GLY A 150 3.86 3.62 0.77
C GLY A 150 4.12 4.21 -0.63
N GLN A 151 3.11 4.83 -1.25
CA GLN A 151 3.30 5.57 -2.50
C GLN A 151 3.80 7.00 -2.24
N TRP A 152 3.52 7.56 -1.06
CA TRP A 152 3.99 8.89 -0.71
C TRP A 152 5.48 8.87 -0.41
N ASN A 153 6.19 9.85 -0.98
CA ASN A 153 7.60 10.09 -0.76
C ASN A 153 7.84 11.56 -0.42
N THR A 154 8.88 11.83 0.37
CA THR A 154 9.30 13.20 0.70
C THR A 154 10.82 13.32 0.72
N ILE A 155 11.32 14.55 0.87
CA ILE A 155 12.75 14.77 1.06
C ILE A 155 13.09 14.61 2.54
N TRP A 156 14.04 13.73 2.81
CA TRP A 156 14.68 13.56 4.10
C TRP A 156 16.04 12.90 3.89
N TYR A 157 16.92 13.08 4.86
CA TYR A 157 18.32 12.67 4.76
C TYR A 157 18.57 11.50 5.67
N ALA A 158 19.32 10.51 5.17
CA ALA A 158 19.84 9.45 5.99
C ALA A 158 21.18 8.95 5.46
N LYS A 159 22.05 8.55 6.38
CA LYS A 159 23.30 7.87 6.09
C LYS A 159 23.47 6.69 7.03
N THR A 160 24.08 5.64 6.51
CA THR A 160 24.38 4.42 7.26
C THR A 160 25.83 4.07 7.11
N GLN A 161 26.38 3.46 8.15
CA GLN A 161 27.75 2.98 8.14
C GLN A 161 27.79 1.59 8.75
N ARG A 162 28.46 0.65 8.06
CA ARG A 162 28.83 -0.62 8.69
C ARG A 162 30.01 -0.37 9.62
N THR A 163 29.88 -0.80 10.86
CA THR A 163 30.92 -0.70 11.88
C THR A 163 31.52 -2.07 12.14
N GLN A 164 32.61 -2.18 12.89
CA GLN A 164 33.19 -3.48 13.24
C GLN A 164 32.20 -4.36 14.03
N ASN A 165 31.33 -3.74 14.83
CA ASN A 165 30.43 -4.41 15.77
C ASN A 165 28.96 -4.45 15.30
N GLY A 166 28.67 -3.97 14.08
CA GLY A 166 27.31 -3.96 13.53
C GLY A 166 27.16 -2.86 12.48
N TRP A 167 26.20 -1.96 12.71
CA TRP A 167 25.97 -0.82 11.83
C TRP A 167 25.33 0.36 12.58
N SER A 168 25.44 1.54 12.01
CA SER A 168 24.84 2.77 12.47
C SER A 168 23.98 3.41 11.39
N VAL A 169 23.02 4.22 11.83
CA VAL A 169 22.20 5.06 10.98
C VAL A 169 22.01 6.42 11.62
N GLU A 170 22.00 7.46 10.79
CA GLU A 170 21.61 8.81 11.14
C GLU A 170 20.53 9.28 10.17
N MET A 171 19.50 9.95 10.71
CA MET A 171 18.35 10.46 9.97
C MET A 171 18.11 11.92 10.35
N ALA A 172 17.84 12.76 9.35
CA ALA A 172 17.35 14.11 9.52
C ALA A 172 16.08 14.31 8.67
N ILE A 173 14.98 14.58 9.35
CA ILE A 173 13.67 14.80 8.73
C ILE A 173 13.37 16.31 8.82
N PRO A 174 13.34 17.02 7.67
CA PRO A 174 13.00 18.44 7.67
C PRO A 174 11.57 18.67 8.18
N MET A 175 11.38 19.67 9.03
CA MET A 175 10.06 20.14 9.48
C MET A 175 9.18 20.58 8.30
N GLN A 176 9.79 21.08 7.22
CA GLN A 176 9.10 21.40 5.97
C GLN A 176 8.57 20.17 5.22
N SER A 177 9.10 18.97 5.47
CA SER A 177 8.67 17.73 4.81
C SER A 177 7.44 17.07 5.45
N ILE A 178 7.05 17.51 6.65
CA ILE A 178 5.94 16.95 7.43
C ILE A 178 4.99 18.05 7.90
N SER A 179 3.71 17.72 8.08
CA SER A 179 2.72 18.65 8.62
C SER A 179 2.57 18.49 10.13
N PHE A 180 2.55 19.59 10.89
CA PHE A 180 2.45 19.59 12.35
C PHE A 180 1.70 20.81 12.87
N ASP A 181 1.09 20.72 14.06
CA ASP A 181 0.49 21.87 14.74
C ASP A 181 1.56 22.63 15.55
N PRO A 182 1.89 23.88 15.22
CA PRO A 182 2.91 24.64 15.94
C PRO A 182 2.55 24.95 17.40
N ASN A 183 1.28 24.78 17.80
CA ASN A 183 0.83 24.98 19.17
C ASN A 183 0.90 23.71 20.02
N LYS A 184 1.18 22.55 19.41
CA LYS A 184 1.34 21.27 20.11
C LYS A 184 2.81 20.95 20.31
N ASN A 185 3.19 20.77 21.57
CA ASN A 185 4.55 20.39 21.95
C ASN A 185 4.73 18.88 22.15
N ASP A 186 3.65 18.12 21.95
CA ASP A 186 3.56 16.69 22.22
C ASP A 186 3.35 15.94 20.91
N TRP A 187 4.31 15.10 20.54
CA TRP A 187 4.24 14.21 19.39
C TRP A 187 4.21 12.75 19.85
N GLY A 188 3.80 11.84 18.97
CA GLY A 188 3.94 10.40 19.12
C GLY A 188 5.18 9.91 18.39
N LEU A 189 5.97 9.06 19.04
CA LEU A 189 7.11 8.40 18.44
C LEU A 189 7.09 6.90 18.73
N GLN A 190 7.45 6.12 17.71
CA GLN A 190 7.83 4.73 17.84
C GLN A 190 9.18 4.53 17.15
N LEU A 191 10.10 3.83 17.79
CA LEU A 191 11.34 3.37 17.17
C LEU A 191 11.25 1.87 16.91
N ARG A 192 11.80 1.42 15.79
CA ARG A 192 11.77 0.00 15.44
C ARG A 192 13.06 -0.44 14.76
N HIS A 193 13.45 -1.66 15.09
CA HIS A 193 14.48 -2.38 14.38
C HIS A 193 13.92 -3.75 13.97
N LYS A 194 14.11 -4.11 12.71
CA LYS A 194 13.87 -5.46 12.23
C LYS A 194 15.20 -6.11 11.88
N LEU A 195 15.34 -7.35 12.31
CA LEU A 195 16.37 -8.27 11.86
C LEU A 195 15.69 -9.36 11.03
N SER A 196 16.25 -9.69 9.87
CA SER A 196 15.74 -10.77 9.05
C SER A 196 16.33 -12.13 9.45
N LYS A 197 17.58 -12.14 9.92
CA LYS A 197 18.28 -13.39 10.24
C LYS A 197 18.97 -13.33 11.61
N PRO A 198 18.38 -13.89 12.69
CA PRO A 198 17.05 -14.50 12.74
C PRO A 198 15.94 -13.43 12.65
N TYR A 199 14.74 -13.83 12.22
CA TYR A 199 13.62 -12.91 12.15
C TYR A 199 13.25 -12.38 13.54
N LYS A 200 13.43 -11.08 13.74
CA LYS A 200 13.15 -10.37 14.99
C LYS A 200 12.55 -9.01 14.67
N GLN A 201 11.49 -8.65 15.35
CA GLN A 201 11.00 -7.28 15.38
C GLN A 201 11.16 -6.74 16.79
N VAL A 202 11.80 -5.58 16.90
CA VAL A 202 12.20 -4.98 18.16
C VAL A 202 11.73 -3.53 18.16
N TYR A 203 11.11 -3.09 19.24
CA TYR A 203 10.50 -1.76 19.32
C TYR A 203 10.90 -1.03 20.60
N TRP A 204 10.90 0.30 20.52
CA TRP A 204 11.05 1.12 21.72
C TRP A 204 9.78 1.13 22.55
N ASN A 205 8.55 1.08 22.01
CA ASN A 205 7.34 0.95 22.81
C ASN A 205 6.44 -0.16 22.28
N ILE A 206 5.69 -0.86 23.14
CA ILE A 206 4.80 -1.93 22.70
C ILE A 206 3.55 -1.91 23.56
N ASN A 207 2.42 -1.45 23.03
CA ASN A 207 1.20 -1.39 23.83
C ASN A 207 0.27 -2.57 23.53
N ASP A 208 0.24 -3.06 22.29
CA ASP A 208 -0.68 -4.13 21.91
C ASP A 208 -0.04 -5.17 20.98
N PRO A 209 0.20 -6.43 21.43
CA PRO A 209 0.68 -7.50 20.58
C PRO A 209 -0.27 -7.87 19.44
N GLN A 210 -1.53 -7.43 19.48
CA GLN A 210 -2.55 -7.81 18.50
C GLN A 210 -2.47 -6.98 17.23
N ASN A 211 -1.98 -5.75 17.33
CA ASN A 211 -1.78 -4.84 16.21
C ASN A 211 -0.40 -4.98 15.58
N ALA A 212 -0.22 -4.49 14.36
CA ALA A 212 1.13 -4.29 13.84
C ALA A 212 1.84 -3.18 14.64
N GLY A 213 3.11 -3.39 15.03
CA GLY A 213 3.82 -2.46 15.91
C GLY A 213 4.15 -1.08 15.30
N TRP A 214 3.94 -0.91 14.00
CA TRP A 214 4.27 0.31 13.25
C TRP A 214 3.11 1.27 13.05
N THR A 215 1.92 0.93 13.57
CA THR A 215 0.71 1.71 13.37
C THR A 215 0.67 2.92 14.30
N ALA A 216 -0.08 3.96 13.91
CA ALA A 216 -0.17 5.18 14.70
C ALA A 216 -0.67 4.95 16.15
N PRO A 217 -1.57 3.99 16.45
CA PRO A 217 -1.95 3.69 17.84
C PRO A 217 -0.84 3.19 18.77
N GLN A 218 0.28 2.71 18.22
CA GLN A 218 1.38 2.11 19.00
C GLN A 218 2.44 3.13 19.46
N VAL A 219 2.33 4.40 19.06
CA VAL A 219 3.32 5.44 19.40
C VAL A 219 3.29 5.80 20.89
N ALA A 220 4.45 6.13 21.44
CA ALA A 220 4.62 6.70 22.78
C ALA A 220 4.76 8.21 22.72
N LYS A 221 4.37 8.92 23.79
CA LYS A 221 4.44 10.37 23.85
C LYS A 221 5.89 10.86 23.98
N ILE A 222 6.30 11.74 23.08
CA ILE A 222 7.47 12.63 23.23
C ILE A 222 6.97 14.06 23.43
N SER A 223 7.62 14.81 24.32
CA SER A 223 7.14 16.11 24.79
C SER A 223 8.24 17.18 24.72
N ASN A 224 7.83 18.43 24.92
CA ASN A 224 8.71 19.62 24.94
C ASN A 224 9.38 19.93 23.58
N LEU A 225 8.72 19.60 22.47
CA LEU A 225 9.10 20.11 21.15
C LEU A 225 8.60 21.55 21.02
N LYS A 226 9.51 22.53 20.92
CA LYS A 226 9.17 23.97 20.90
C LYS A 226 10.00 24.70 19.87
N GLY A 227 9.43 25.76 19.30
CA GLY A 227 10.12 26.61 18.33
C GLY A 227 10.44 25.90 17.02
N LEU A 228 9.58 24.94 16.62
CA LEU A 228 9.66 24.27 15.33
C LEU A 228 9.23 25.25 14.22
N SER A 229 9.96 25.24 13.12
CA SER A 229 9.74 26.12 11.98
C SER A 229 9.77 25.32 10.68
N GLN A 230 8.85 25.65 9.79
CA GLN A 230 8.82 25.11 8.43
C GLN A 230 9.77 25.84 7.46
N GLY A 231 10.53 26.82 7.93
CA GLY A 231 11.26 27.76 7.07
C GLY A 231 10.30 28.71 6.32
N VAL A 232 10.64 29.10 5.08
CA VAL A 232 9.70 29.84 4.22
C VAL A 232 8.55 28.93 3.78
N GLY A 233 8.79 27.62 3.72
CA GLY A 233 7.77 26.62 3.43
C GLY A 233 7.43 26.51 1.96
N ILE A 234 8.31 26.99 1.06
CA ILE A 234 8.14 26.91 -0.39
C ILE A 234 8.96 25.74 -0.92
N GLU A 235 8.32 24.86 -1.68
CA GLU A 235 8.99 23.81 -2.45
C GLU A 235 8.52 23.87 -3.91
N LEU A 236 9.46 23.94 -4.84
CA LEU A 236 9.17 24.01 -6.27
C LEU A 236 9.79 22.78 -6.95
N LYS A 237 8.94 21.88 -7.43
CA LYS A 237 9.34 20.75 -8.26
C LYS A 237 9.20 21.15 -9.72
N THR A 238 10.31 21.20 -10.42
CA THR A 238 10.34 21.43 -11.87
C THR A 238 10.70 20.13 -12.56
N GLY A 239 9.92 19.77 -13.57
CA GLY A 239 10.15 18.59 -14.39
C GLY A 239 10.20 18.97 -15.87
N LEU A 240 10.98 18.21 -16.63
CA LEU A 240 10.98 18.25 -18.08
C LEU A 240 10.99 16.82 -18.58
N SER A 241 9.98 16.46 -19.36
CA SER A 241 9.95 15.18 -20.06
C SER A 241 10.02 15.38 -21.57
N PHE A 242 10.75 14.49 -22.24
CA PHE A 242 10.69 14.30 -23.68
C PHE A 242 10.14 12.91 -23.94
N LYS A 243 9.06 12.84 -24.70
CA LYS A 243 8.41 11.59 -25.06
C LYS A 243 8.38 11.47 -26.57
N ASP A 244 8.99 10.40 -27.08
CA ASP A 244 9.03 10.03 -28.49
C ASP A 244 8.16 8.79 -28.69
N THR A 245 7.05 8.94 -29.41
CA THR A 245 6.09 7.88 -29.74
C THR A 245 6.03 7.67 -31.25
N GLN A 246 5.24 6.69 -31.70
CA GLN A 246 5.03 6.46 -33.13
C GLN A 246 4.34 7.63 -33.86
N THR A 247 3.57 8.43 -33.14
CA THR A 247 2.72 9.49 -33.73
C THR A 247 3.25 10.89 -33.48
N GLU A 248 4.00 11.09 -32.40
CA GLU A 248 4.47 12.40 -31.97
C GLU A 248 5.75 12.31 -31.13
N SER A 249 6.54 13.38 -31.20
CA SER A 249 7.61 13.66 -30.23
C SER A 249 7.27 14.98 -29.53
N LYS A 250 7.11 14.96 -28.21
CA LYS A 250 6.66 16.11 -27.40
C LYS A 250 7.61 16.36 -26.24
N TRP A 251 7.94 17.63 -26.03
CA TRP A 251 8.54 18.11 -24.78
C TRP A 251 7.43 18.65 -23.88
N THR A 252 7.39 18.19 -22.63
CA THR A 252 6.38 18.61 -21.65
C THR A 252 7.09 19.13 -20.40
N PRO A 253 7.16 20.45 -20.18
CA PRO A 253 7.58 21.01 -18.91
C PRO A 253 6.44 20.86 -17.89
N SER A 254 6.77 20.46 -16.67
CA SER A 254 5.84 20.31 -15.55
C SER A 254 6.32 21.10 -14.34
N ILE A 255 5.41 21.72 -13.60
CA ILE A 255 5.75 22.44 -12.37
C ILE A 255 4.74 22.08 -11.29
N ASP A 256 5.22 21.62 -10.15
CA ASP A 256 4.44 21.50 -8.91
C ASP A 256 5.03 22.47 -7.87
N ALA A 257 4.23 23.42 -7.40
CA ALA A 257 4.60 24.38 -6.38
C ALA A 257 3.83 24.09 -5.09
N PHE A 258 4.57 23.82 -4.02
CA PHE A 258 4.06 23.56 -2.68
C PHE A 258 4.35 24.78 -1.81
N TYR A 259 3.35 25.20 -1.03
CA TYR A 259 3.50 26.27 -0.08
C TYR A 259 2.80 25.92 1.24
N LYS A 260 3.55 25.87 2.33
CA LYS A 260 2.99 25.78 3.67
C LYS A 260 2.58 27.18 4.13
N PHE A 261 1.28 27.46 4.17
CA PHE A 261 0.78 28.71 4.75
C PHE A 261 1.00 28.75 6.27
N THR A 262 0.87 27.59 6.90
CA THR A 262 1.24 27.28 8.28
C THR A 262 1.74 25.84 8.33
N PRO A 263 2.38 25.37 9.43
CA PRO A 263 2.98 24.03 9.42
C PRO A 263 1.96 22.90 9.23
N ASN A 264 0.70 23.18 9.52
CA ASN A 264 -0.48 22.31 9.34
C ASN A 264 -1.39 22.71 8.17
N LEU A 265 -1.00 23.61 7.27
CA LEU A 265 -1.79 24.01 6.10
C LEU A 265 -0.91 24.11 4.84
N THR A 266 -1.08 23.16 3.93
CA THR A 266 -0.30 23.01 2.70
C THR A 266 -1.16 23.33 1.48
N GLY A 267 -0.74 24.30 0.68
CA GLY A 267 -1.22 24.52 -0.68
C GLY A 267 -0.32 23.84 -1.70
N VAL A 268 -0.91 23.26 -2.74
CA VAL A 268 -0.18 22.71 -3.89
C VAL A 268 -0.82 23.23 -5.17
N LEU A 269 -0.01 23.81 -6.05
CA LEU A 269 -0.38 24.17 -7.41
C LEU A 269 0.39 23.29 -8.37
N THR A 270 -0.25 22.87 -9.45
CA THR A 270 0.38 22.07 -10.48
C THR A 270 0.02 22.58 -11.87
N VAL A 271 0.96 22.50 -12.79
CA VAL A 271 0.80 22.80 -14.22
C VAL A 271 1.47 21.68 -15.00
N ASN A 272 0.76 21.09 -15.96
CA ASN A 272 1.24 19.99 -16.81
C ASN A 272 1.85 18.84 -15.99
N THR A 273 1.22 18.46 -14.87
CA THR A 273 1.72 17.36 -14.04
C THR A 273 1.81 16.10 -14.91
N ASP A 274 3.00 15.51 -14.97
CA ASP A 274 3.25 14.37 -15.85
C ASP A 274 2.49 13.13 -15.34
N PHE A 275 1.47 12.73 -16.09
CA PHE A 275 0.73 11.49 -15.89
C PHE A 275 1.40 10.26 -16.43
N SER A 276 2.37 10.44 -17.33
CA SER A 276 3.19 9.35 -17.80
C SER A 276 4.12 8.97 -16.64
N GLY A 277 3.56 8.16 -15.74
CA GLY A 277 4.34 7.41 -14.78
C GLY A 277 5.34 6.59 -15.57
N THR A 278 6.58 7.06 -15.65
CA THR A 278 7.74 6.25 -16.05
C THR A 278 7.96 5.09 -15.07
N ASP A 279 7.16 4.98 -14.01
CA ASP A 279 6.90 3.76 -13.27
C ASP A 279 5.85 2.91 -13.99
N VAL A 280 6.31 1.93 -14.77
CA VAL A 280 5.47 0.87 -15.36
C VAL A 280 4.38 0.45 -14.39
N ASP A 281 3.14 0.71 -14.76
CA ASP A 281 2.06 -0.08 -14.21
C ASP A 281 2.17 -1.44 -14.91
N GLU A 282 2.57 -2.47 -14.16
CA GLU A 282 2.62 -3.83 -14.69
C GLU A 282 1.29 -4.13 -15.40
N VAL A 283 1.34 -4.45 -16.69
CA VAL A 283 0.13 -4.79 -17.44
C VAL A 283 -0.30 -6.19 -16.99
N ASN A 284 -1.09 -6.22 -15.92
CA ASN A 284 -1.67 -7.46 -15.42
C ASN A 284 -2.78 -7.89 -16.35
N ILE A 285 -2.69 -9.11 -16.89
CA ILE A 285 -3.75 -9.69 -17.72
C ILE A 285 -5.04 -9.71 -16.92
N ASN A 286 -6.01 -8.91 -17.34
CA ASN A 286 -7.31 -8.90 -16.71
C ASN A 286 -8.09 -10.13 -17.17
N MET A 287 -8.10 -11.17 -16.35
CA MET A 287 -8.88 -12.40 -16.57
C MET A 287 -10.33 -12.25 -16.11
N THR A 288 -10.76 -11.03 -15.78
CA THR A 288 -12.10 -10.73 -15.28
C THR A 288 -12.78 -9.74 -16.21
N ARG A 289 -14.12 -9.68 -16.14
CA ARG A 289 -14.94 -8.71 -16.89
C ARG A 289 -14.99 -7.31 -16.25
N PHE A 290 -14.14 -7.03 -15.27
CA PHE A 290 -14.22 -5.83 -14.44
C PHE A 290 -12.92 -5.02 -14.54
N SER A 291 -13.02 -3.69 -14.54
CA SER A 291 -11.85 -2.81 -14.55
C SER A 291 -10.90 -3.05 -13.37
N GLN A 292 -9.61 -2.87 -13.60
CA GLN A 292 -8.56 -3.00 -12.58
C GLN A 292 -8.34 -1.69 -11.84
N PHE A 293 -7.89 -1.80 -10.58
CA PHE A 293 -7.50 -0.68 -9.74
C PHE A 293 -5.98 -0.50 -9.75
N PHE A 294 -5.51 0.74 -9.90
CA PHE A 294 -4.10 1.11 -9.85
C PHE A 294 -3.85 2.13 -8.72
N ALA A 295 -2.76 1.97 -7.97
CA ALA A 295 -2.39 2.94 -6.93
C ALA A 295 -1.94 4.28 -7.54
N GLU A 296 -2.18 5.38 -6.83
CA GLU A 296 -1.70 6.71 -7.20
C GLU A 296 -0.17 6.80 -7.09
N LYS A 297 0.49 7.51 -8.01
CA LYS A 297 1.95 7.68 -8.03
C LYS A 297 2.39 9.15 -8.20
N ARG A 298 1.45 10.08 -8.38
CA ARG A 298 1.73 11.49 -8.64
C ARG A 298 1.77 12.30 -7.33
N ASP A 299 2.86 13.03 -7.12
CA ASP A 299 3.13 13.79 -5.89
C ASP A 299 2.01 14.77 -5.52
N PHE A 300 1.45 15.49 -6.50
CA PHE A 300 0.30 16.39 -6.31
C PHE A 300 -0.87 15.71 -5.57
N PHE A 301 -1.19 14.47 -5.93
CA PHE A 301 -2.27 13.71 -5.29
C PHE A 301 -1.85 13.07 -3.97
N LEU A 302 -0.59 12.64 -3.86
CA LEU A 302 -0.08 11.88 -2.72
C LEU A 302 0.16 12.73 -1.47
N GLN A 303 0.56 14.00 -1.61
CA GLN A 303 0.81 14.90 -0.47
C GLN A 303 -0.42 14.99 0.45
N ASP A 304 -0.31 14.62 1.73
CA ASP A 304 -1.43 14.59 2.68
C ASP A 304 -2.66 13.78 2.19
N SER A 305 -2.47 12.77 1.35
CA SER A 305 -3.56 12.00 0.71
C SER A 305 -4.48 11.28 1.70
N GLN A 306 -3.98 10.95 2.90
CA GLN A 306 -4.77 10.38 4.01
C GLN A 306 -5.97 11.25 4.41
N VAL A 307 -5.96 12.56 4.11
CA VAL A 307 -7.11 13.43 4.35
C VAL A 307 -8.33 12.98 3.54
N PHE A 308 -8.11 12.50 2.31
CA PHE A 308 -9.16 12.06 1.38
C PHE A 308 -9.65 10.63 1.61
N SER A 309 -9.14 9.91 2.63
CA SER A 309 -9.63 8.57 2.97
C SER A 309 -11.09 8.61 3.42
N PHE A 310 -11.83 7.55 3.04
CA PHE A 310 -13.26 7.42 3.30
C PHE A 310 -13.62 5.96 3.54
N GLY A 311 -14.39 5.67 4.59
CA GLY A 311 -15.06 4.36 4.76
C GLY A 311 -14.18 3.09 4.76
N ASP A 312 -12.88 3.21 5.08
CA ASP A 312 -11.85 2.13 5.03
C ASP A 312 -11.55 1.57 3.63
N PHE A 313 -11.96 2.28 2.57
CA PHE A 313 -11.59 1.91 1.20
C PHE A 313 -10.07 2.01 1.00
N ASN A 314 -9.50 1.05 0.27
CA ASN A 314 -8.07 0.99 -0.01
C ASN A 314 -7.78 0.18 -1.29
N ASN A 315 -6.49 0.03 -1.64
CA ASN A 315 -6.05 -0.64 -2.87
C ASN A 315 -6.49 -2.11 -2.99
N ASN A 316 -6.87 -2.77 -1.90
CA ASN A 316 -7.38 -4.15 -1.90
C ASN A 316 -8.91 -4.21 -1.81
N ASP A 317 -9.57 -3.08 -1.55
CA ASP A 317 -10.97 -3.01 -1.27
C ASP A 317 -11.56 -1.64 -1.64
N TYR A 318 -11.87 -1.48 -2.93
CA TYR A 318 -12.11 -0.18 -3.57
C TYR A 318 -13.49 -0.07 -4.23
N ASN A 319 -14.30 -1.14 -4.30
CA ASN A 319 -15.59 -1.08 -5.00
C ASN A 319 -16.58 -0.25 -4.19
N GLY A 320 -16.96 0.91 -4.73
CA GLY A 320 -17.78 1.90 -4.04
C GLY A 320 -17.00 3.11 -3.51
N MET A 321 -15.72 3.25 -3.85
CA MET A 321 -14.91 4.36 -3.34
C MET A 321 -15.36 5.69 -3.95
N PRO A 322 -15.62 6.75 -3.15
CA PRO A 322 -16.16 8.02 -3.65
C PRO A 322 -15.15 8.85 -4.46
N PHE A 323 -13.87 8.71 -4.15
CA PHE A 323 -12.80 9.46 -4.78
C PHE A 323 -11.60 8.56 -5.10
N TYR A 324 -11.23 8.51 -6.37
CA TYR A 324 -10.11 7.76 -6.92
C TYR A 324 -9.28 8.70 -7.79
N SER A 325 -8.16 9.21 -7.27
CA SER A 325 -7.36 10.25 -7.93
C SER A 325 -6.86 9.89 -9.32
N ARG A 326 -6.55 8.61 -9.58
CA ARG A 326 -6.17 8.10 -10.90
C ARG A 326 -7.28 8.20 -11.95
N LYS A 327 -8.53 8.47 -11.54
CA LYS A 327 -9.64 8.74 -12.47
C LYS A 327 -9.50 10.10 -13.16
N ILE A 328 -8.91 11.07 -12.47
CA ILE A 328 -8.49 12.35 -13.06
C ILE A 328 -7.35 12.04 -14.01
N GLY A 329 -7.40 12.59 -15.23
CA GLY A 329 -6.51 12.38 -16.38
C GLY A 329 -6.67 11.04 -17.10
N GLN A 330 -7.84 10.40 -16.95
CA GLN A 330 -8.26 9.31 -17.83
C GLN A 330 -9.32 9.82 -18.80
N GLY A 331 -9.03 9.73 -20.10
CA GLY A 331 -9.98 10.06 -21.17
C GLY A 331 -10.94 8.92 -21.53
N THR A 332 -11.90 9.20 -22.40
CA THR A 332 -12.80 8.18 -22.99
C THR A 332 -12.05 7.29 -23.98
N LYS A 333 -11.00 7.78 -24.65
CA LYS A 333 -10.19 7.02 -25.62
C LYS A 333 -9.02 6.26 -25.00
N ASN A 334 -9.22 5.43 -23.97
CA ASN A 334 -8.15 4.57 -23.39
C ASN A 334 -6.78 5.28 -23.22
N GLY A 335 -6.82 6.58 -22.96
CA GLY A 335 -5.71 7.50 -23.10
C GLY A 335 -5.50 8.27 -21.80
N VAL A 336 -4.24 8.60 -21.56
CA VAL A 336 -3.83 9.47 -20.47
C VAL A 336 -3.98 10.91 -20.95
N LEU A 337 -4.77 11.71 -20.25
CA LEU A 337 -4.96 13.13 -20.53
C LEU A 337 -4.11 13.97 -19.59
N ASP A 338 -3.50 15.03 -20.13
CA ASP A 338 -2.72 15.97 -19.35
C ASP A 338 -3.64 16.82 -18.43
N ILE A 339 -3.11 17.25 -17.29
CA ILE A 339 -3.72 18.28 -16.44
C ILE A 339 -3.13 19.61 -16.85
N ASP A 340 -3.96 20.51 -17.36
CA ASP A 340 -3.55 21.86 -17.69
C ASP A 340 -3.09 22.59 -16.43
N TRP A 341 -3.92 22.54 -15.38
CA TRP A 341 -3.59 23.04 -14.07
C TRP A 341 -4.43 22.41 -12.96
N GLY A 342 -3.89 22.39 -11.74
CA GLY A 342 -4.60 21.91 -10.56
C GLY A 342 -4.20 22.69 -9.32
N GLY A 343 -5.15 22.79 -8.39
CA GLY A 343 -4.94 23.37 -7.07
C GLY A 343 -5.43 22.42 -5.99
N LYS A 344 -4.68 22.36 -4.89
CA LYS A 344 -5.00 21.56 -3.72
C LYS A 344 -4.67 22.35 -2.46
N LEU A 345 -5.52 22.24 -1.46
CA LEU A 345 -5.31 22.79 -0.13
C LEU A 345 -5.66 21.72 0.89
N THR A 346 -4.70 21.32 1.70
CA THR A 346 -4.87 20.32 2.76
C THR A 346 -4.38 20.88 4.08
N GLY A 347 -5.08 20.58 5.17
CA GLY A 347 -4.63 20.99 6.48
C GLY A 347 -5.42 20.44 7.64
N GLN A 348 -5.00 20.83 8.83
CA GLN A 348 -5.60 20.41 10.09
C GLN A 348 -5.72 21.57 11.07
N LEU A 349 -6.92 21.79 11.59
CA LEU A 349 -7.22 22.78 12.62
C LEU A 349 -7.76 22.05 13.86
N GLY A 350 -6.91 21.92 14.87
CA GLY A 350 -7.18 21.12 16.07
C GLY A 350 -7.52 19.67 15.69
N ASN A 351 -8.75 19.26 16.00
CA ASN A 351 -9.26 17.91 15.75
C ASN A 351 -9.94 17.77 14.38
N THR A 352 -9.84 18.77 13.50
CA THR A 352 -10.49 18.78 12.18
C THR A 352 -9.45 18.79 11.07
N SER A 353 -9.39 17.73 10.27
CA SER A 353 -8.60 17.70 9.03
C SER A 353 -9.51 18.02 7.84
N PHE A 354 -9.01 18.77 6.87
CA PHE A 354 -9.76 19.10 5.66
C PHE A 354 -8.85 19.10 4.43
N GLY A 355 -9.46 18.84 3.27
CA GLY A 355 -8.78 18.82 1.99
C GLY A 355 -9.72 19.28 0.89
N ILE A 356 -9.27 20.19 0.04
CA ILE A 356 -9.96 20.62 -1.17
C ILE A 356 -8.99 20.46 -2.32
N LEU A 357 -9.44 19.88 -3.42
CA LEU A 357 -8.67 19.73 -4.64
C LEU A 357 -9.57 20.06 -5.83
N SER A 358 -9.02 20.79 -6.79
CA SER A 358 -9.69 21.15 -8.03
C SER A 358 -8.70 21.11 -9.17
N VAL A 359 -9.04 20.41 -10.24
CA VAL A 359 -8.17 20.16 -11.39
C VAL A 359 -8.92 20.47 -12.66
N ASN A 360 -8.25 21.16 -13.58
CA ASN A 360 -8.69 21.35 -14.95
C ASN A 360 -7.92 20.37 -15.85
N GLN A 361 -8.66 19.57 -16.60
CA GLN A 361 -8.13 18.51 -17.45
C GLN A 361 -8.38 18.84 -18.92
N GLU A 362 -7.42 18.47 -19.76
CA GLU A 362 -7.46 18.66 -21.21
C GLU A 362 -8.64 17.91 -21.87
N LYS A 363 -8.98 18.32 -23.08
CA LYS A 363 -9.99 17.74 -23.96
C LYS A 363 -9.49 16.42 -24.58
N ASP A 364 -10.33 15.40 -24.67
CA ASP A 364 -9.99 14.10 -25.31
C ASP A 364 -10.47 13.98 -26.78
N GLY A 365 -10.74 15.12 -27.44
CA GLY A 365 -11.32 15.16 -28.79
C GLY A 365 -12.80 14.73 -28.89
N GLU A 366 -13.29 13.84 -28.02
CA GLU A 366 -14.73 13.54 -27.86
C GLU A 366 -15.43 14.57 -26.94
N ILE A 367 -14.68 15.18 -26.04
CA ILE A 367 -15.16 16.25 -25.16
C ILE A 367 -14.64 17.58 -25.72
N SER A 368 -15.55 18.48 -26.11
CA SER A 368 -15.20 19.75 -26.75
C SER A 368 -14.70 20.85 -25.79
N GLU A 369 -14.80 20.61 -24.48
CA GLU A 369 -14.46 21.55 -23.41
C GLU A 369 -13.57 20.88 -22.35
N THR A 370 -12.67 21.66 -21.73
CA THR A 370 -11.87 21.18 -20.57
C THR A 370 -12.81 20.82 -19.43
N THR A 371 -12.47 19.78 -18.65
CA THR A 371 -13.31 19.35 -17.53
C THR A 371 -12.77 19.84 -16.21
N GLN A 372 -13.63 20.46 -15.39
CA GLN A 372 -13.29 20.85 -14.03
C GLN A 372 -13.70 19.74 -13.06
N LEU A 373 -12.72 19.15 -12.40
CA LEU A 373 -12.88 18.03 -11.48
C LEU A 373 -12.49 18.48 -10.08
N SER A 374 -13.38 18.31 -9.10
CA SER A 374 -13.15 18.81 -7.74
C SER A 374 -13.59 17.81 -6.68
N VAL A 375 -12.87 17.81 -5.55
CA VAL A 375 -13.23 17.06 -4.34
C VAL A 375 -13.00 17.94 -3.12
N ALA A 376 -13.90 17.89 -2.16
CA ALA A 376 -13.68 18.45 -0.84
C ALA A 376 -14.02 17.42 0.23
N ARG A 377 -13.22 17.40 1.29
CA ARG A 377 -13.28 16.42 2.38
C ARG A 377 -13.03 17.11 3.71
N VAL A 378 -13.82 16.76 4.70
CA VAL A 378 -13.61 17.12 6.10
C VAL A 378 -13.72 15.88 6.98
N LYS A 379 -12.83 15.79 7.97
CA LYS A 379 -12.72 14.74 8.97
C LYS A 379 -12.64 15.40 10.33
N HIS A 380 -13.52 15.05 11.26
CA HIS A 380 -13.51 15.58 12.62
C HIS A 380 -13.40 14.45 13.64
N GLN A 381 -12.46 14.59 14.57
CA GLN A 381 -12.18 13.64 15.63
C GLN A 381 -12.95 14.03 16.90
N LEU A 382 -13.71 13.07 17.46
CA LEU A 382 -14.53 13.21 18.65
C LEU A 382 -13.95 12.33 19.77
N GLY A 383 -13.07 12.93 20.58
CA GLY A 383 -12.26 12.18 21.57
C GLY A 383 -11.31 11.19 20.90
N ASP A 384 -10.86 10.17 21.63
CA ASP A 384 -9.79 9.28 21.12
C ASP A 384 -10.30 8.11 20.27
N LYS A 385 -11.63 7.93 20.19
CA LYS A 385 -12.25 6.69 19.68
C LYS A 385 -13.15 6.91 18.47
N HIS A 386 -13.68 8.10 18.29
CA HIS A 386 -14.73 8.38 17.32
C HIS A 386 -14.27 9.37 16.28
N GLN A 387 -14.67 9.12 15.05
CA GLN A 387 -14.39 10.03 13.96
C GLN A 387 -15.57 10.09 13.02
N VAL A 388 -15.93 11.30 12.61
CA VAL A 388 -16.93 11.55 11.57
C VAL A 388 -16.28 12.28 10.40
N GLY A 389 -16.85 12.16 9.22
CA GLY A 389 -16.43 12.97 8.10
C GLY A 389 -17.49 13.10 7.02
N ALA A 390 -17.30 14.08 6.14
CA ALA A 390 -18.10 14.29 4.95
C ALA A 390 -17.20 14.47 3.71
N ILE A 391 -17.65 14.02 2.54
CA ILE A 391 -16.97 14.17 1.26
C ILE A 391 -17.96 14.67 0.20
N ILE A 392 -17.49 15.52 -0.68
CA ILE A 392 -18.20 15.93 -1.89
C ILE A 392 -17.27 15.80 -3.09
N THR A 393 -17.75 15.25 -4.20
CA THR A 393 -17.05 15.27 -5.48
C THR A 393 -17.92 15.93 -6.54
N ASN A 394 -17.29 16.59 -7.51
CA ASN A 394 -17.95 17.32 -8.59
C ASN A 394 -17.15 17.18 -9.88
N GLY A 395 -17.84 16.98 -11.00
CA GLY A 395 -17.23 16.84 -12.33
C GLY A 395 -17.09 15.38 -12.77
N SER A 396 -16.73 15.18 -14.03
CA SER A 396 -16.52 13.85 -14.61
C SER A 396 -15.41 13.88 -15.63
N ALA A 397 -14.45 12.98 -15.50
CA ALA A 397 -13.32 12.88 -16.44
C ALA A 397 -13.76 12.43 -17.85
N ASP A 398 -14.94 11.79 -17.95
CA ASP A 398 -15.54 11.31 -19.21
C ASP A 398 -16.57 12.30 -19.82
N GLY A 399 -16.63 13.54 -19.32
CA GLY A 399 -17.50 14.60 -19.90
C GLY A 399 -18.98 14.51 -19.52
N ARG A 400 -19.38 13.56 -18.67
CA ARG A 400 -20.75 13.45 -18.16
C ARG A 400 -21.19 14.68 -17.34
N LYS A 401 -22.44 15.10 -17.53
CA LYS A 401 -23.10 16.18 -16.75
C LYS A 401 -23.79 15.63 -15.49
N ASN A 402 -24.03 16.49 -14.49
CA ASN A 402 -24.72 16.19 -13.23
C ASN A 402 -24.06 15.08 -12.39
N THR A 403 -22.74 15.10 -12.27
CA THR A 403 -21.95 14.01 -11.66
C THR A 403 -21.45 14.29 -10.25
N LYS A 404 -22.25 15.00 -9.43
CA LYS A 404 -21.89 15.23 -8.03
C LYS A 404 -22.08 13.98 -7.19
N LEU A 405 -21.26 13.82 -6.16
CA LEU A 405 -21.47 12.84 -5.10
C LEU A 405 -21.36 13.53 -3.74
N TYR A 406 -22.19 13.09 -2.81
CA TYR A 406 -22.13 13.46 -1.41
C TYR A 406 -21.97 12.21 -0.58
N GLY A 407 -21.10 12.23 0.44
CA GLY A 407 -20.92 11.10 1.33
C GLY A 407 -20.59 11.51 2.74
N VAL A 408 -20.93 10.64 3.68
CA VAL A 408 -20.56 10.74 5.10
C VAL A 408 -20.03 9.41 5.58
N ASP A 409 -19.05 9.45 6.47
CA ASP A 409 -18.48 8.25 7.07
C ASP A 409 -18.21 8.44 8.56
N TYR A 410 -18.18 7.31 9.24
CA TYR A 410 -17.97 7.19 10.65
C TYR A 410 -16.97 6.06 10.91
N ARG A 411 -16.03 6.32 11.80
CA ARG A 411 -15.08 5.34 12.30
C ARG A 411 -15.15 5.31 13.82
N PHE A 412 -15.13 4.10 14.37
CA PHE A 412 -15.00 3.83 15.79
C PHE A 412 -13.86 2.85 16.03
N GLU A 413 -13.03 3.12 17.02
CA GLU A 413 -11.96 2.23 17.45
C GLU A 413 -11.86 2.26 18.97
N SER A 414 -11.87 1.08 19.60
CA SER A 414 -11.72 0.96 21.06
C SER A 414 -11.18 -0.43 21.40
N ASN A 415 -10.72 -0.57 22.64
CA ASN A 415 -10.57 -1.88 23.26
C ASN A 415 -11.87 -2.23 23.99
N ILE A 416 -12.27 -3.50 23.93
CA ILE A 416 -13.41 -4.12 24.64
C ILE A 416 -12.93 -5.45 25.24
N PHE A 417 -13.60 -5.96 26.27
CA PHE A 417 -13.38 -7.31 26.84
C PHE A 417 -11.90 -7.71 27.03
N ASN A 418 -11.20 -7.14 28.02
CA ASN A 418 -9.80 -7.46 28.33
C ASN A 418 -8.83 -7.18 27.16
N ASP A 419 -8.78 -5.92 26.70
CA ASP A 419 -7.85 -5.44 25.67
C ASP A 419 -8.00 -6.03 24.27
N GLN A 420 -9.16 -6.63 23.93
CA GLN A 420 -9.45 -6.99 22.54
C GLN A 420 -9.85 -5.74 21.77
N GLN A 421 -9.19 -5.50 20.64
CA GLN A 421 -9.53 -4.35 19.83
C GLN A 421 -10.81 -4.62 19.03
N ILE A 422 -11.62 -3.58 18.91
CA ILE A 422 -12.75 -3.50 17.99
C ILE A 422 -12.59 -2.26 17.11
N ARG A 423 -12.80 -2.45 15.80
CA ARG A 423 -12.90 -1.36 14.84
C ARG A 423 -14.19 -1.47 14.06
N THR A 424 -14.86 -0.33 13.88
CA THR A 424 -16.07 -0.23 13.09
C THR A 424 -15.97 0.93 12.11
N HIS A 425 -16.39 0.68 10.87
CA HIS A 425 -16.58 1.73 9.87
C HIS A 425 -18.01 1.66 9.34
N ALA A 426 -18.67 2.81 9.27
CA ALA A 426 -19.96 2.95 8.61
C ALA A 426 -19.88 4.12 7.63
N TRP A 427 -20.57 4.02 6.51
CA TRP A 427 -20.59 5.10 5.54
C TRP A 427 -21.86 5.07 4.70
N TYR A 428 -22.25 6.24 4.22
CA TYR A 428 -23.33 6.48 3.28
C TYR A 428 -22.85 7.46 2.21
N GLN A 429 -23.23 7.24 0.97
CA GLN A 429 -22.94 8.15 -0.13
C GLN A 429 -24.02 8.06 -1.20
N GLU A 430 -24.20 9.13 -1.95
CA GLU A 430 -25.23 9.23 -2.97
C GLU A 430 -24.72 10.08 -4.13
N THR A 431 -24.96 9.58 -5.33
CA THR A 431 -24.67 10.32 -6.57
C THR A 431 -25.89 11.15 -6.97
N GLN A 432 -25.64 12.33 -7.55
CA GLN A 432 -26.68 13.14 -8.11
C GLN A 432 -27.36 12.38 -9.26
N LYS A 433 -28.70 12.43 -9.30
CA LYS A 433 -29.49 11.68 -10.27
C LYS A 433 -29.14 12.09 -11.70
N GLN A 434 -28.72 11.10 -12.48
CA GLN A 434 -28.36 11.27 -13.89
C GLN A 434 -29.49 10.79 -14.84
N TYR A 435 -30.34 9.85 -14.38
CA TYR A 435 -31.45 9.23 -15.13
C TYR A 435 -32.76 9.20 -14.30
N SER A 436 -33.85 8.67 -14.88
CA SER A 436 -35.21 8.75 -14.31
C SER A 436 -35.60 7.69 -13.25
N GLN A 437 -34.82 6.61 -13.07
CA GLN A 437 -35.01 5.57 -12.02
C GLN A 437 -34.07 5.77 -10.81
N GLN A 438 -34.36 5.06 -9.70
CA GLN A 438 -34.44 5.66 -8.36
C GLN A 438 -33.30 5.39 -7.35
N ASP A 439 -32.32 4.51 -7.60
CA ASP A 439 -31.32 4.16 -6.58
C ASP A 439 -29.88 4.55 -6.91
N THR A 440 -29.53 5.78 -6.53
CA THR A 440 -28.20 6.37 -6.65
C THR A 440 -27.39 6.26 -5.35
N LYS A 441 -27.84 5.45 -4.39
CA LYS A 441 -27.27 5.38 -3.04
C LYS A 441 -26.30 4.23 -2.91
N ALA A 442 -25.36 4.39 -1.99
CA ALA A 442 -24.50 3.33 -1.54
C ALA A 442 -24.23 3.52 -0.05
N TYR A 443 -24.17 2.42 0.69
CA TYR A 443 -23.81 2.45 2.10
C TYR A 443 -23.14 1.15 2.52
N GLY A 444 -22.38 1.20 3.60
CA GLY A 444 -21.68 0.04 4.10
C GLY A 444 -21.40 0.11 5.58
N LEU A 445 -21.24 -1.08 6.16
CA LEU A 445 -20.85 -1.30 7.54
C LEU A 445 -19.76 -2.37 7.57
N GLN A 446 -18.70 -2.12 8.30
CA GLN A 446 -17.63 -3.06 8.58
C GLN A 446 -17.38 -3.12 10.06
N LEU A 447 -17.28 -4.33 10.59
CA LEU A 447 -16.84 -4.62 11.95
C LEU A 447 -15.62 -5.52 11.89
N THR A 448 -14.56 -5.13 12.58
CA THR A 448 -13.29 -5.85 12.64
C THR A 448 -12.88 -6.05 14.09
N LEU A 449 -12.55 -7.29 14.44
CA LEU A 449 -11.81 -7.69 15.64
C LEU A 449 -10.41 -8.08 15.15
N PRO A 450 -9.45 -7.13 15.10
CA PRO A 450 -8.15 -7.36 14.48
C PRO A 450 -7.17 -8.08 15.42
N ASN A 451 -7.64 -9.08 16.18
CA ASN A 451 -6.84 -9.71 17.22
C ASN A 451 -5.95 -10.83 16.66
N ASP A 452 -4.72 -10.95 17.18
CA ASP A 452 -3.73 -11.90 16.64
C ASP A 452 -4.24 -13.34 16.64
N LYS A 453 -4.78 -13.78 17.79
CA LYS A 453 -5.30 -15.14 18.00
C LYS A 453 -6.62 -15.39 17.27
N VAL A 454 -7.57 -14.46 17.39
CA VAL A 454 -8.88 -14.53 16.74
C VAL A 454 -9.11 -13.27 15.94
N TYR A 455 -9.01 -13.38 14.63
CA TYR A 455 -9.36 -12.29 13.74
C TYR A 455 -10.75 -12.53 13.18
N ILE A 456 -11.60 -11.52 13.22
CA ILE A 456 -12.90 -11.54 12.55
C ILE A 456 -13.09 -10.20 11.85
N ARG A 457 -13.40 -10.22 10.57
CA ARG A 457 -13.88 -9.07 9.83
C ARG A 457 -15.17 -9.44 9.14
N THR A 458 -16.23 -8.74 9.47
CA THR A 458 -17.52 -8.83 8.78
C THR A 458 -17.83 -7.51 8.11
N LYS A 459 -18.39 -7.57 6.91
CA LYS A 459 -18.71 -6.39 6.12
C LYS A 459 -19.98 -6.61 5.33
N TYR A 460 -20.78 -5.56 5.28
CA TYR A 460 -21.94 -5.43 4.41
C TYR A 460 -21.82 -4.14 3.59
N ARG A 461 -22.13 -4.22 2.30
CA ARG A 461 -22.25 -3.05 1.42
C ARG A 461 -23.46 -3.18 0.51
N TYR A 462 -24.18 -2.09 0.37
CA TYR A 462 -25.18 -1.90 -0.66
C TYR A 462 -24.64 -0.90 -1.69
N LEU A 463 -24.72 -1.24 -2.97
CA LEU A 463 -24.44 -0.35 -4.09
C LEU A 463 -25.68 -0.35 -4.99
N GLY A 464 -26.37 0.79 -5.08
CA GLY A 464 -27.57 0.96 -5.91
C GLY A 464 -27.31 0.70 -7.39
N GLU A 465 -28.36 0.45 -8.16
CA GLU A 465 -28.25 0.13 -9.59
C GLU A 465 -27.68 1.31 -10.40
N ASP A 466 -28.03 2.53 -10.02
CA ASP A 466 -27.58 3.77 -10.68
C ASP A 466 -26.45 4.48 -9.91
N PHE A 467 -25.90 3.84 -8.86
CA PHE A 467 -24.76 4.39 -8.14
C PHE A 467 -23.50 4.38 -9.03
N ASN A 468 -23.08 5.57 -9.47
CA ASN A 468 -21.94 5.75 -10.38
C ASN A 468 -21.12 7.00 -10.02
N PRO A 469 -20.14 6.88 -9.10
CA PRO A 469 -19.31 8.00 -8.68
C PRO A 469 -18.30 8.35 -9.78
N ALA A 470 -18.51 9.48 -10.45
CA ALA A 470 -17.71 9.89 -11.63
C ALA A 470 -16.21 10.06 -11.36
N LEU A 471 -15.87 10.59 -10.18
CA LEU A 471 -14.48 10.71 -9.70
C LEU A 471 -14.08 9.57 -8.75
N GLY A 472 -14.94 8.57 -8.56
CA GLY A 472 -14.70 7.44 -7.68
C GLY A 472 -14.31 6.18 -8.43
N PHE A 473 -14.47 5.03 -7.77
CA PHE A 473 -14.26 3.73 -8.37
C PHE A 473 -15.40 2.77 -8.03
N VAL A 474 -16.10 2.31 -9.06
CA VAL A 474 -17.09 1.24 -8.99
C VAL A 474 -16.84 0.29 -10.14
N ASN A 475 -16.54 -0.97 -9.83
CA ASN A 475 -16.43 -2.01 -10.85
C ASN A 475 -17.71 -2.85 -10.97
N ARG A 476 -18.60 -2.80 -9.97
CA ARG A 476 -19.90 -3.45 -10.01
C ARG A 476 -20.89 -2.73 -9.09
N ASN A 477 -21.97 -2.24 -9.68
CA ASN A 477 -23.14 -1.63 -9.02
C ASN A 477 -24.32 -2.63 -8.96
N GLY A 478 -25.45 -2.20 -8.40
CA GLY A 478 -26.67 -3.01 -8.28
C GLY A 478 -26.49 -4.27 -7.44
N ILE A 479 -25.72 -4.19 -6.35
CA ILE A 479 -25.37 -5.34 -5.53
C ILE A 479 -25.48 -5.10 -4.03
N ASN A 480 -25.85 -6.17 -3.33
CA ASN A 480 -25.55 -6.37 -1.91
C ASN A 480 -24.29 -7.24 -1.80
N TYR A 481 -23.29 -6.79 -1.06
CA TYR A 481 -22.05 -7.52 -0.80
C TYR A 481 -21.94 -7.86 0.68
N TYR A 482 -21.64 -9.12 0.96
CA TYR A 482 -21.39 -9.63 2.30
C TYR A 482 -20.02 -10.30 2.33
N GLU A 483 -19.26 -10.02 3.36
CA GLU A 483 -17.95 -10.61 3.60
C GLU A 483 -17.86 -11.06 5.06
N LEU A 484 -17.31 -12.26 5.27
CA LEU A 484 -16.79 -12.71 6.56
C LEU A 484 -15.40 -13.30 6.33
N VAL A 485 -14.40 -12.68 6.93
CA VAL A 485 -13.04 -13.18 6.97
C VAL A 485 -12.68 -13.47 8.40
N SER A 486 -12.25 -14.68 8.70
CA SER A 486 -11.83 -15.03 10.04
C SER A 486 -10.59 -15.91 10.04
N HIS A 487 -9.82 -15.81 11.12
CA HIS A 487 -8.81 -16.80 11.41
C HIS A 487 -8.72 -17.12 12.90
N TYR A 488 -8.26 -18.34 13.15
CA TYR A 488 -7.73 -18.75 14.44
C TYR A 488 -6.24 -19.03 14.27
N ARG A 489 -5.39 -18.37 15.06
CA ARG A 489 -3.94 -18.49 14.98
C ARG A 489 -3.39 -18.93 16.32
N GLU A 490 -2.47 -19.89 16.29
CA GLU A 490 -1.74 -20.35 17.46
C GLU A 490 -0.24 -20.26 17.25
N ARG A 491 0.44 -19.85 18.32
CA ARG A 491 1.90 -19.71 18.38
C ARG A 491 2.42 -20.73 19.39
N PRO A 492 3.02 -21.85 18.94
CA PRO A 492 3.56 -22.85 19.85
C PRO A 492 4.60 -22.23 20.79
N LYS A 493 4.49 -22.48 22.10
CA LYS A 493 5.45 -21.98 23.11
C LYS A 493 6.30 -23.09 23.75
N THR A 494 5.76 -24.29 23.92
CA THR A 494 6.32 -25.32 24.82
C THR A 494 6.52 -26.71 24.19
N SER A 495 6.56 -26.82 22.86
CA SER A 495 6.73 -28.09 22.13
C SER A 495 8.01 -28.11 21.30
N SER A 496 8.55 -29.27 20.90
CA SER A 496 9.66 -29.33 19.93
C SER A 496 9.38 -28.57 18.62
N LEU A 497 8.11 -28.48 18.21
CA LEU A 497 7.68 -27.69 17.06
C LEU A 497 7.82 -26.17 17.26
N SER A 498 7.86 -25.67 18.49
CA SER A 498 8.01 -24.23 18.78
C SER A 498 9.41 -23.73 18.44
N GLU A 499 10.38 -24.61 18.20
CA GLU A 499 11.70 -24.23 17.71
C GLU A 499 11.65 -23.76 16.26
N TYR A 500 10.80 -24.36 15.43
CA TYR A 500 10.75 -24.16 13.97
C TYR A 500 9.54 -23.36 13.50
N ILE A 501 8.39 -23.49 14.17
CA ILE A 501 7.13 -22.87 13.74
C ILE A 501 6.93 -21.53 14.45
N ASN A 502 6.68 -20.47 13.68
CA ASN A 502 6.26 -19.18 14.20
C ASN A 502 4.76 -19.20 14.56
N TYR A 503 3.93 -19.70 13.64
CA TYR A 503 2.53 -20.00 13.92
C TYR A 503 1.94 -21.01 12.97
N TYR A 504 0.84 -21.62 13.40
CA TYR A 504 -0.14 -22.23 12.51
C TYR A 504 -1.47 -21.51 12.63
N GLN A 505 -2.23 -21.50 11.53
CA GLN A 505 -3.44 -20.72 11.41
C GLN A 505 -4.47 -21.47 10.56
N ILE A 506 -5.72 -21.40 11.01
CA ILE A 506 -6.88 -21.85 10.24
C ILE A 506 -7.63 -20.60 9.77
N ASN A 507 -7.94 -20.54 8.48
CA ASN A 507 -8.73 -19.44 7.94
C ASN A 507 -10.07 -19.92 7.39
N TYR A 508 -11.06 -19.06 7.53
CA TYR A 508 -12.33 -19.15 6.83
C TYR A 508 -12.62 -17.83 6.14
N PHE A 509 -12.96 -17.90 4.85
CA PHE A 509 -13.39 -16.75 4.09
C PHE A 509 -14.72 -17.05 3.43
N TYR A 510 -15.66 -16.12 3.57
CA TYR A 510 -16.96 -16.15 2.93
C TYR A 510 -17.21 -14.82 2.25
N TYR A 511 -17.60 -14.89 0.98
CA TYR A 511 -18.00 -13.72 0.19
C TYR A 511 -19.31 -14.04 -0.52
N GLN A 512 -20.30 -13.17 -0.39
CA GLN A 512 -21.55 -13.25 -1.13
C GLN A 512 -21.83 -11.94 -1.85
N ARG A 513 -22.31 -12.05 -3.08
CA ARG A 513 -22.95 -10.95 -3.82
C ARG A 513 -24.36 -11.37 -4.17
N SER A 514 -25.33 -10.52 -3.90
CA SER A 514 -26.68 -10.60 -4.45
C SER A 514 -26.99 -9.33 -5.23
N ASP A 515 -28.02 -9.36 -6.07
CA ASP A 515 -28.58 -8.13 -6.64
C ASP A 515 -29.36 -7.34 -5.57
N VAL A 516 -29.90 -6.19 -5.95
CA VAL A 516 -30.68 -5.32 -5.06
C VAL A 516 -31.97 -5.99 -4.55
N ASN A 517 -32.48 -6.99 -5.27
CA ASN A 517 -33.64 -7.79 -4.90
C ASN A 517 -33.27 -9.04 -4.07
N ASN A 518 -32.04 -9.10 -3.57
CA ASN A 518 -31.49 -10.21 -2.78
C ASN A 518 -31.38 -11.56 -3.51
N ASN A 519 -31.49 -11.59 -4.85
CA ASN A 519 -31.16 -12.81 -5.59
C ASN A 519 -29.65 -12.99 -5.62
N TRP A 520 -29.16 -14.18 -5.26
CA TRP A 520 -27.73 -14.46 -5.25
C TRP A 520 -27.13 -14.35 -6.67
N LEU A 521 -25.93 -13.77 -6.75
CA LEU A 521 -25.14 -13.63 -7.97
C LEU A 521 -23.85 -14.43 -7.89
N SER A 522 -23.15 -14.35 -6.75
CA SER A 522 -21.94 -15.12 -6.51
C SER A 522 -21.80 -15.49 -5.04
N LYS A 523 -21.35 -16.70 -4.72
CA LYS A 523 -20.92 -17.09 -3.37
C LYS A 523 -19.57 -17.76 -3.44
N ARG A 524 -18.64 -17.40 -2.56
CA ARG A 524 -17.31 -17.98 -2.46
C ARG A 524 -17.05 -18.38 -1.02
N TYR A 525 -16.76 -19.66 -0.81
CA TYR A 525 -16.40 -20.24 0.47
C TYR A 525 -14.96 -20.73 0.36
N VAL A 526 -14.08 -20.29 1.25
CA VAL A 526 -12.70 -20.74 1.29
C VAL A 526 -12.40 -21.24 2.69
N VAL A 527 -11.95 -22.49 2.79
CA VAL A 527 -11.43 -23.07 4.02
C VAL A 527 -9.95 -23.31 3.81
N ARG A 528 -9.12 -22.68 4.64
CA ARG A 528 -7.69 -22.94 4.71
C ARG A 528 -7.43 -23.67 6.03
N PRO A 529 -7.52 -25.01 6.04
CA PRO A 529 -7.39 -25.78 7.28
C PRO A 529 -6.00 -25.65 7.92
N MET A 530 -4.99 -25.31 7.12
CA MET A 530 -3.61 -25.21 7.59
C MET A 530 -2.86 -24.15 6.78
N ARG A 531 -2.47 -23.09 7.48
CA ARG A 531 -1.39 -22.17 7.11
C ARG A 531 -0.32 -22.29 8.18
N ILE A 532 0.90 -22.64 7.79
CA ILE A 532 2.05 -22.67 8.68
C ILE A 532 3.02 -21.60 8.21
N GLU A 533 3.52 -20.82 9.15
CA GLU A 533 4.67 -19.95 8.95
C GLU A 533 5.78 -20.42 9.89
N MET A 534 6.94 -20.68 9.31
CA MET A 534 8.15 -21.06 10.03
C MET A 534 8.87 -19.81 10.56
N LYS A 535 9.80 -19.98 11.50
CA LYS A 535 10.56 -18.85 12.08
C LYS A 535 11.52 -18.18 11.11
N ASP A 536 11.90 -18.87 10.04
CA ASP A 536 12.64 -18.30 8.92
C ASP A 536 11.71 -17.56 7.93
N ALA A 537 10.43 -17.42 8.24
CA ALA A 537 9.37 -16.86 7.38
C ALA A 537 9.01 -17.69 6.14
N THR A 538 9.48 -18.93 6.01
CA THR A 538 8.92 -19.88 5.03
C THR A 538 7.44 -20.11 5.36
N ALA A 539 6.56 -19.95 4.37
CA ALA A 539 5.12 -20.08 4.56
C ALA A 539 4.53 -21.12 3.59
N PHE A 540 3.72 -22.01 4.15
CA PHE A 540 2.96 -22.99 3.38
C PHE A 540 1.49 -22.92 3.76
N HIS A 541 0.61 -23.02 2.77
CA HIS A 541 -0.79 -23.30 3.05
C HIS A 541 -1.47 -24.16 2.00
N PHE A 542 -2.50 -24.85 2.46
CA PHE A 542 -3.42 -25.60 1.64
C PHE A 542 -4.83 -25.11 1.90
N GLN A 543 -5.61 -24.90 0.85
CA GLN A 543 -7.00 -24.47 0.97
C GLN A 543 -7.92 -25.11 -0.07
N TYR A 544 -9.18 -25.24 0.32
CA TYR A 544 -10.27 -25.62 -0.57
C TYR A 544 -11.21 -24.44 -0.75
N GLU A 545 -11.63 -24.22 -1.99
CA GLU A 545 -12.52 -23.16 -2.37
C GLU A 545 -13.72 -23.71 -3.13
N VAL A 546 -14.92 -23.30 -2.72
CA VAL A 546 -16.17 -23.59 -3.43
C VAL A 546 -16.74 -22.27 -3.92
N ARG A 547 -17.01 -22.19 -5.22
CA ARG A 547 -17.74 -21.07 -5.83
C ARG A 547 -19.12 -21.49 -6.29
N LYS A 548 -20.05 -20.56 -6.17
CA LYS A 548 -21.33 -20.56 -6.87
C LYS A 548 -21.38 -19.28 -7.67
N GLU A 549 -21.58 -19.36 -8.97
CA GLU A 549 -21.61 -18.20 -9.88
C GLU A 549 -22.85 -18.29 -10.75
N ARG A 550 -23.66 -17.22 -10.77
CA ARG A 550 -24.80 -17.07 -11.67
C ARG A 550 -24.38 -16.19 -12.83
N LEU A 551 -24.17 -16.80 -13.99
CA LEU A 551 -23.92 -16.07 -15.24
C LEU A 551 -25.27 -15.66 -15.84
N LYS A 552 -25.46 -14.35 -16.03
CA LYS A 552 -26.64 -13.80 -16.71
C LYS A 552 -26.50 -13.81 -18.23
N GLN A 553 -25.27 -13.87 -18.72
CA GLN A 553 -24.89 -13.79 -20.13
C GLN A 553 -23.66 -14.68 -20.36
N HIS A 554 -23.45 -15.07 -21.61
CA HIS A 554 -22.29 -15.83 -22.03
C HIS A 554 -20.99 -15.08 -21.65
N TYR A 555 -20.03 -15.82 -21.11
CA TYR A 555 -18.70 -15.34 -20.75
C TYR A 555 -17.65 -16.12 -21.52
N ALA A 556 -17.01 -15.47 -22.50
CA ALA A 556 -15.88 -16.03 -23.22
C ALA A 556 -14.58 -15.85 -22.42
N LEU A 557 -13.90 -16.96 -22.15
CA LEU A 557 -12.57 -17.01 -21.57
C LEU A 557 -11.55 -17.32 -22.68
N GLY A 558 -11.04 -16.28 -23.33
CA GLY A 558 -10.12 -16.46 -24.45
C GLY A 558 -10.87 -16.57 -25.78
N LYS A 559 -10.26 -17.22 -26.79
CA LYS A 559 -10.81 -17.34 -28.15
C LYS A 559 -11.72 -18.57 -28.30
N THR A 560 -11.54 -19.62 -27.49
CA THR A 560 -12.18 -20.93 -27.70
C THR A 560 -13.03 -21.42 -26.54
N ILE A 561 -12.69 -21.07 -25.29
CA ILE A 561 -13.44 -21.51 -24.11
C ILE A 561 -14.49 -20.46 -23.74
N GLY A 562 -15.71 -20.91 -23.47
CA GLY A 562 -16.83 -20.05 -23.13
C GLY A 562 -17.80 -20.70 -22.17
N PHE A 563 -18.57 -19.88 -21.45
CA PHE A 563 -19.50 -20.33 -20.43
C PHE A 563 -20.84 -19.64 -20.64
N ASP A 564 -21.89 -20.41 -20.89
CA ASP A 564 -23.23 -19.87 -21.12
C ASP A 564 -23.87 -19.30 -19.85
N ALA A 565 -25.02 -18.63 -20.03
CA ALA A 565 -25.79 -18.13 -18.92
C ALA A 565 -26.41 -19.29 -18.12
N ASP A 566 -25.80 -19.64 -16.99
CA ASP A 566 -26.28 -20.68 -16.08
C ASP A 566 -25.84 -20.45 -14.62
N ASN A 567 -26.35 -21.27 -13.71
CA ASN A 567 -25.98 -21.35 -12.31
C ASN A 567 -24.93 -22.43 -12.10
N TYR A 568 -23.68 -22.00 -11.98
CA TYR A 568 -22.56 -22.91 -11.79
C TYR A 568 -22.23 -23.07 -10.32
N ARG A 569 -21.76 -24.27 -9.97
CA ARG A 569 -21.12 -24.58 -8.70
C ARG A 569 -19.89 -25.43 -8.97
N PHE A 570 -18.74 -24.99 -8.46
CA PHE A 570 -17.47 -25.66 -8.73
C PHE A 570 -16.50 -25.54 -7.56
N GLY A 571 -15.61 -26.52 -7.42
CA GLY A 571 -14.63 -26.61 -6.34
C GLY A 571 -13.17 -26.59 -6.81
N GLN A 572 -12.28 -25.94 -6.06
CA GLN A 572 -10.86 -25.83 -6.37
C GLN A 572 -10.00 -26.07 -5.14
N TRP A 573 -8.94 -26.86 -5.30
CA TRP A 573 -7.84 -27.00 -4.35
C TRP A 573 -6.73 -26.04 -4.72
N ILE A 574 -6.15 -25.38 -3.72
CA ILE A 574 -5.01 -24.48 -3.88
C ILE A 574 -3.94 -24.88 -2.87
N ALA A 575 -2.74 -25.19 -3.36
CA ALA A 575 -1.53 -25.33 -2.57
C ALA A 575 -0.62 -24.13 -2.85
N TYR A 576 -0.01 -23.59 -1.80
CA TYR A 576 0.88 -22.43 -1.89
C TYR A 576 2.10 -22.62 -1.00
N LEU A 577 3.27 -22.36 -1.56
CA LEU A 577 4.55 -22.32 -0.88
C LEU A 577 5.21 -20.97 -1.18
N GLU A 578 5.79 -20.35 -0.18
CA GLU A 578 6.60 -19.14 -0.29
C GLU A 578 7.82 -19.26 0.60
N THR A 579 8.98 -18.92 0.07
CA THR A 579 10.25 -18.89 0.80
C THR A 579 10.61 -17.45 1.14
N PRO A 580 11.37 -17.21 2.21
CA PRO A 580 11.73 -15.85 2.62
C PRO A 580 12.65 -15.17 1.61
N THR A 581 12.48 -13.86 1.43
CA THR A 581 13.12 -13.06 0.36
C THR A 581 14.51 -12.52 0.75
N ASP A 582 14.98 -12.84 1.97
CA ASP A 582 16.34 -12.59 2.46
C ASP A 582 17.37 -13.63 1.96
N GLN A 583 16.89 -14.73 1.36
CA GLN A 583 17.72 -15.77 0.77
C GLN A 583 18.30 -15.36 -0.59
N THR A 584 19.37 -16.05 -1.01
CA THR A 584 20.00 -15.83 -2.34
C THR A 584 19.08 -16.28 -3.46
N VAL A 585 18.33 -17.36 -3.25
CA VAL A 585 17.30 -17.86 -4.16
C VAL A 585 16.03 -17.96 -3.34
N PHE A 586 14.96 -17.35 -3.83
CA PHE A 586 13.67 -17.37 -3.15
C PHE A 586 12.54 -17.28 -4.16
N GLY A 587 11.32 -17.60 -3.76
CA GLY A 587 10.21 -17.62 -4.69
C GLY A 587 8.91 -18.07 -4.07
N ASN A 588 7.92 -18.20 -4.94
CA ASN A 588 6.64 -18.77 -4.57
C ASN A 588 6.15 -19.74 -5.64
N LEU A 589 5.39 -20.74 -5.18
CA LEU A 589 4.73 -21.72 -6.01
C LEU A 589 3.28 -21.78 -5.59
N SER A 590 2.36 -21.54 -6.52
CA SER A 590 0.92 -21.73 -6.34
C SER A 590 0.39 -22.70 -7.36
N ILE A 591 -0.24 -23.77 -6.89
CA ILE A 591 -0.91 -24.76 -7.74
C ILE A 591 -2.39 -24.72 -7.41
N THR A 592 -3.22 -24.45 -8.41
CA THR A 592 -4.68 -24.54 -8.32
C THR A 592 -5.17 -25.66 -9.22
N THR A 593 -6.03 -26.55 -8.72
CA THR A 593 -6.63 -27.63 -9.51
C THR A 593 -8.08 -27.85 -9.11
N GLY A 594 -8.92 -28.21 -10.07
CA GLY A 594 -10.32 -28.52 -9.85
C GLY A 594 -11.18 -27.95 -10.97
N GLU A 595 -12.44 -27.72 -10.68
CA GLU A 595 -13.42 -27.25 -11.65
C GLU A 595 -13.38 -25.72 -11.79
N PHE A 596 -13.78 -25.21 -12.94
CA PHE A 596 -14.00 -23.80 -13.22
C PHE A 596 -15.22 -23.69 -14.15
N TYR A 597 -16.35 -23.25 -13.60
CA TYR A 597 -17.66 -23.40 -14.26
C TYR A 597 -17.91 -24.86 -14.66
N ASN A 598 -18.16 -25.16 -15.93
CA ASN A 598 -18.29 -26.52 -16.48
C ASN A 598 -17.01 -27.01 -17.18
N SER A 599 -15.84 -26.49 -16.80
CA SER A 599 -14.53 -26.92 -17.31
C SER A 599 -13.62 -27.42 -16.19
N ASP A 600 -12.67 -28.29 -16.52
CA ASP A 600 -11.55 -28.59 -15.63
C ASP A 600 -10.47 -27.52 -15.78
N ARG A 601 -9.87 -27.12 -14.66
CA ARG A 601 -8.81 -26.11 -14.61
C ARG A 601 -7.60 -26.62 -13.83
N LYS A 602 -6.43 -26.37 -14.39
CA LYS A 602 -5.16 -26.39 -13.65
C LYS A 602 -4.46 -25.05 -13.84
N GLN A 603 -3.96 -24.47 -12.77
CA GLN A 603 -3.12 -23.28 -12.82
C GLN A 603 -1.85 -23.52 -12.01
N VAL A 604 -0.71 -23.20 -12.60
CA VAL A 604 0.57 -23.19 -11.90
C VAL A 604 1.16 -21.80 -12.03
N LEU A 605 1.43 -21.14 -10.91
CA LEU A 605 2.25 -19.94 -10.82
C LEU A 605 3.54 -20.35 -10.13
N ALA A 606 4.66 -20.21 -10.84
CA ALA A 606 5.98 -20.38 -10.26
C ALA A 606 6.76 -19.09 -10.45
N GLU A 607 7.30 -18.57 -9.36
CA GLU A 607 8.20 -17.44 -9.35
C GLU A 607 9.49 -17.83 -8.67
N VAL A 608 10.61 -17.53 -9.32
CA VAL A 608 11.95 -17.74 -8.80
C VAL A 608 12.70 -16.42 -8.93
N ASN A 609 13.25 -15.98 -7.81
CA ASN A 609 14.08 -14.80 -7.65
C ASN A 609 15.50 -15.28 -7.32
N TYR A 610 16.49 -14.61 -7.91
CA TYR A 610 17.90 -14.83 -7.66
C TYR A 610 18.58 -13.49 -7.37
N LYS A 611 19.17 -13.41 -6.19
CA LYS A 611 19.79 -12.21 -5.62
C LYS A 611 21.23 -12.53 -5.16
N PRO A 612 22.19 -12.72 -6.09
CA PRO A 612 23.56 -13.15 -5.77
C PRO A 612 24.29 -12.17 -4.84
N ASN A 613 23.97 -10.89 -4.96
CA ASN A 613 24.48 -9.80 -4.13
C ASN A 613 23.46 -8.66 -4.14
N LYS A 614 23.76 -7.53 -3.48
CA LYS A 614 22.85 -6.39 -3.38
C LYS A 614 22.65 -5.58 -4.67
N HIS A 615 23.50 -5.81 -5.67
CA HIS A 615 23.48 -5.08 -6.94
C HIS A 615 22.59 -5.71 -7.99
N VAL A 616 22.21 -6.99 -7.83
CA VAL A 616 21.49 -7.73 -8.88
C VAL A 616 20.30 -8.48 -8.28
N LEU A 617 19.13 -8.26 -8.85
CA LEU A 617 17.93 -9.08 -8.67
C LEU A 617 17.42 -9.53 -10.03
N LEU A 618 17.38 -10.85 -10.23
CA LEU A 618 16.75 -11.48 -11.39
C LEU A 618 15.50 -12.22 -10.92
N GLN A 619 14.38 -12.00 -11.57
CA GLN A 619 13.11 -12.64 -11.25
C GLN A 619 12.54 -13.25 -12.53
N LEU A 620 12.25 -14.55 -12.47
CA LEU A 620 11.52 -15.28 -13.50
C LEU A 620 10.19 -15.72 -12.89
N SER A 621 9.09 -15.25 -13.45
CA SER A 621 7.74 -15.65 -13.07
C SER A 621 7.04 -16.25 -14.27
N ARG A 622 6.43 -17.42 -14.10
CA ARG A 622 5.63 -18.07 -15.13
C ARG A 622 4.31 -18.53 -14.54
N ARG A 623 3.23 -18.07 -15.16
CA ARG A 623 1.87 -18.53 -14.91
C ARG A 623 1.38 -19.35 -16.09
N HIS A 624 1.03 -20.60 -15.83
CA HIS A 624 0.40 -21.51 -16.77
C HIS A 624 -1.06 -21.71 -16.36
N HIS A 625 -1.95 -21.57 -17.33
CA HIS A 625 -3.35 -21.95 -17.21
C HIS A 625 -3.64 -23.06 -18.20
N TYR A 626 -4.23 -24.15 -17.72
CA TYR A 626 -4.78 -25.21 -18.52
C TYR A 626 -6.27 -25.32 -18.25
N TYR A 627 -7.05 -25.39 -19.32
CA TYR A 627 -8.48 -25.62 -19.25
C TYR A 627 -8.87 -26.77 -20.17
N SER A 628 -9.83 -27.58 -19.74
CA SER A 628 -10.43 -28.65 -20.53
C SER A 628 -11.95 -28.55 -20.45
N GLN A 629 -12.60 -28.34 -21.59
CA GLN A 629 -14.06 -28.24 -21.69
C GLN A 629 -14.53 -29.11 -22.86
N SER A 630 -15.23 -30.20 -22.55
CA SER A 630 -15.58 -31.23 -23.54
C SER A 630 -14.33 -31.72 -24.30
N GLU A 631 -14.28 -31.55 -25.63
CA GLU A 631 -13.12 -31.93 -26.46
C GLU A 631 -12.07 -30.81 -26.59
N ILE A 632 -12.39 -29.59 -26.14
CA ILE A 632 -11.51 -28.42 -26.25
C ILE A 632 -10.52 -28.41 -25.08
N LYS A 633 -9.24 -28.27 -25.42
CA LYS A 633 -8.14 -28.08 -24.45
C LYS A 633 -7.39 -26.81 -24.81
N GLU A 634 -7.20 -25.93 -23.83
CA GLU A 634 -6.50 -24.66 -24.04
C GLU A 634 -5.39 -24.49 -23.00
N ASN A 635 -4.22 -24.05 -23.47
CA ASN A 635 -3.08 -23.67 -22.64
C ASN A 635 -2.79 -22.20 -22.84
N MET A 636 -2.72 -21.44 -21.75
CA MET A 636 -2.29 -20.04 -21.76
C MET A 636 -1.09 -19.85 -20.85
N TYR A 637 -0.13 -19.06 -21.31
CA TYR A 637 1.08 -18.75 -20.56
C TYR A 637 1.24 -17.24 -20.41
N SER A 638 1.62 -16.83 -19.21
CA SER A 638 2.16 -15.51 -18.92
C SER A 638 3.54 -15.69 -18.34
N THR A 639 4.55 -15.24 -19.06
CA THR A 639 5.95 -15.31 -18.64
C THR A 639 6.45 -13.90 -18.43
N ARG A 640 7.13 -13.69 -17.31
CA ARG A 640 7.73 -12.43 -16.91
C ARG A 640 9.17 -12.65 -16.52
N PHE A 641 10.06 -11.84 -17.07
CA PHE A 641 11.44 -11.75 -16.62
C PHE A 641 11.73 -10.32 -16.19
N LYS A 642 12.18 -10.13 -14.96
CA LYS A 642 12.60 -8.83 -14.42
C LYS A 642 14.07 -8.92 -14.05
N ALA A 643 14.84 -7.90 -14.44
CA ALA A 643 16.23 -7.73 -14.07
C ALA A 643 16.41 -6.32 -13.51
N ASN A 644 16.74 -6.23 -12.22
CA ASN A 644 17.11 -4.99 -11.55
C ASN A 644 18.60 -5.03 -11.26
N VAL A 645 19.34 -4.05 -11.79
CA VAL A 645 20.78 -3.89 -11.59
C VAL A 645 21.04 -2.53 -10.96
N ALA A 646 21.44 -2.49 -9.69
CA ALA A 646 21.88 -1.29 -9.01
C ALA A 646 23.41 -1.20 -9.08
N PHE A 647 23.95 -0.21 -9.77
CA PHE A 647 25.40 0.00 -9.83
C PHE A 647 25.92 0.56 -8.51
N ASN A 648 25.15 1.46 -7.91
CA ASN A 648 25.34 2.01 -6.56
C ASN A 648 23.97 2.49 -6.03
N SER A 649 23.93 3.23 -4.92
CA SER A 649 22.69 3.74 -4.34
C SER A 649 21.98 4.81 -5.19
N GLU A 650 22.67 5.39 -6.17
CA GLU A 650 22.20 6.48 -7.02
C GLU A 650 21.76 5.98 -8.40
N TRP A 651 22.48 5.01 -8.96
CA TRP A 651 22.28 4.44 -10.29
C TRP A 651 21.63 3.06 -10.24
N SER A 652 20.50 2.92 -10.94
CA SER A 652 19.82 1.63 -11.13
C SER A 652 19.30 1.47 -12.54
N TRP A 653 19.32 0.24 -13.05
CA TRP A 653 18.79 -0.16 -14.34
C TRP A 653 17.79 -1.29 -14.15
N ASN A 654 16.53 -1.01 -14.45
CA ASN A 654 15.42 -1.95 -14.28
C ASN A 654 14.87 -2.34 -15.65
N THR A 655 14.87 -3.63 -15.96
CA THR A 655 14.30 -4.20 -17.19
C THR A 655 13.20 -5.19 -16.85
N LEU A 656 12.09 -5.13 -17.58
CA LEU A 656 10.97 -6.04 -17.47
C LEU A 656 10.57 -6.51 -18.88
N LEU A 657 10.60 -7.82 -19.09
CA LEU A 657 10.09 -8.50 -20.27
C LEU A 657 8.82 -9.23 -19.89
N GLN A 658 7.75 -9.07 -20.66
CA GLN A 658 6.50 -9.80 -20.45
C GLN A 658 6.04 -10.40 -21.77
N HIS A 659 5.70 -11.69 -21.73
CA HIS A 659 5.13 -12.41 -22.85
C HIS A 659 3.82 -13.06 -22.43
N ASN A 660 2.80 -12.91 -23.26
CA ASN A 660 1.47 -13.44 -23.00
C ASN A 660 0.90 -14.07 -24.27
N THR A 661 0.55 -15.35 -24.18
CA THR A 661 -0.02 -16.13 -25.29
C THR A 661 -1.53 -15.94 -25.47
N ARG A 662 -2.22 -15.26 -24.56
CA ARG A 662 -3.66 -14.95 -24.70
C ARG A 662 -3.89 -13.65 -25.45
N ALA A 663 -3.09 -12.64 -25.14
CA ALA A 663 -3.14 -11.34 -25.83
C ALA A 663 -2.23 -11.31 -27.06
N ASP A 664 -1.56 -12.42 -27.36
CA ASP A 664 -0.57 -12.56 -28.41
C ASP A 664 0.39 -11.36 -28.39
N ASN A 665 1.03 -11.10 -27.25
CA ASN A 665 1.89 -9.93 -27.10
C ASN A 665 3.19 -10.18 -26.34
N LEU A 666 4.18 -9.36 -26.68
CA LEU A 666 5.47 -9.24 -26.01
C LEU A 666 5.71 -7.77 -25.69
N SER A 667 5.92 -7.45 -24.43
CA SER A 667 6.33 -6.11 -24.01
C SER A 667 7.71 -6.12 -23.37
N ILE A 668 8.42 -5.02 -23.61
CA ILE A 668 9.74 -4.72 -23.07
C ILE A 668 9.63 -3.35 -22.42
N PHE A 669 10.02 -3.30 -21.16
CA PHE A 669 10.27 -2.07 -20.45
C PHE A 669 11.72 -2.07 -19.97
N SER A 670 12.42 -0.97 -20.15
CA SER A 670 13.79 -0.80 -19.67
C SER A 670 13.99 0.63 -19.21
N ARG A 671 14.46 0.83 -17.98
CA ARG A 671 14.67 2.15 -17.39
C ARG A 671 16.01 2.25 -16.69
N LEU A 672 16.81 3.23 -17.11
CA LEU A 672 17.97 3.69 -16.37
C LEU A 672 17.54 4.89 -15.50
N ARG A 673 17.87 4.84 -14.22
CA ARG A 673 17.53 5.85 -13.21
C ARG A 673 18.80 6.29 -12.50
N TYR A 674 18.97 7.61 -12.41
CA TYR A 674 20.00 8.27 -11.62
C TYR A 674 19.37 9.24 -10.63
N GLN A 675 19.74 9.11 -9.35
CA GLN A 675 19.34 10.01 -8.28
C GLN A 675 20.56 10.30 -7.40
N SER A 676 21.23 11.43 -7.66
CA SER A 676 22.35 11.96 -6.89
C SER A 676 21.94 12.38 -5.47
N ALA A 677 20.75 12.96 -5.34
CA ALA A 677 20.21 13.51 -4.10
C ALA A 677 18.68 13.34 -4.03
N PRO A 678 18.04 13.45 -2.85
CA PRO A 678 16.59 13.28 -2.72
C PRO A 678 15.74 14.20 -3.61
N ASP A 679 16.30 15.35 -4.00
CA ASP A 679 15.73 16.43 -4.80
C ASP A 679 16.05 16.36 -6.30
N GLU A 680 16.90 15.43 -6.75
CA GLU A 680 17.32 15.31 -8.14
C GLU A 680 17.00 13.92 -8.72
N LEU A 681 16.21 13.85 -9.79
CA LEU A 681 15.89 12.57 -10.43
C LEU A 681 15.99 12.66 -11.95
N TYR A 682 16.82 11.79 -12.51
CA TYR A 682 17.04 11.67 -13.95
C TYR A 682 16.67 10.25 -14.39
N GLN A 683 15.89 10.14 -15.47
CA GLN A 683 15.43 8.86 -15.99
C GLN A 683 15.48 8.81 -17.51
N LEU A 684 15.87 7.65 -18.03
CA LEU A 684 15.74 7.26 -19.42
C LEU A 684 14.98 5.95 -19.47
N SER A 685 13.87 5.91 -20.22
CA SER A 685 12.99 4.76 -20.33
C SER A 685 12.75 4.38 -21.79
N ILE A 686 12.66 3.08 -22.06
CA ILE A 686 12.30 2.50 -23.36
C ILE A 686 11.19 1.49 -23.12
N ASN A 687 10.05 1.72 -23.78
CA ASN A 687 8.85 0.92 -23.67
C ASN A 687 8.47 0.45 -25.08
N LYS A 688 8.52 -0.87 -25.32
CA LYS A 688 8.14 -1.45 -26.60
C LYS A 688 7.12 -2.55 -26.40
N GLY A 689 6.11 -2.59 -27.26
CA GLY A 689 5.11 -3.63 -27.32
C GLY A 689 4.99 -4.18 -28.73
N TYR A 690 4.94 -5.50 -28.84
CA TYR A 690 4.78 -6.21 -30.09
C TYR A 690 3.55 -7.11 -29.99
N SER A 691 2.75 -7.14 -31.05
CA SER A 691 1.74 -8.16 -31.31
C SER A 691 2.41 -9.34 -32.01
N LEU A 692 2.02 -10.54 -31.59
CA LEU A 692 2.49 -11.83 -32.04
C LEU A 692 1.36 -12.66 -32.67
N GLU A 693 0.25 -12.02 -33.06
CA GLU A 693 -0.92 -12.70 -33.66
C GLU A 693 -0.52 -13.52 -34.90
N ASP A 694 0.39 -12.98 -35.71
CA ASP A 694 0.90 -13.61 -36.94
C ASP A 694 2.16 -14.46 -36.71
N GLY A 695 2.52 -14.70 -35.45
CA GLY A 695 3.65 -15.51 -35.03
C GLY A 695 4.94 -14.73 -34.72
N TRP A 696 5.97 -15.43 -34.27
CA TRP A 696 7.21 -14.82 -33.76
C TRP A 696 8.07 -14.12 -34.82
N HIS A 697 7.85 -14.42 -36.11
CA HIS A 697 8.62 -13.86 -37.22
C HIS A 697 7.95 -12.62 -37.83
N GLU A 698 6.66 -12.41 -37.60
CA GLU A 698 5.85 -11.30 -38.13
C GLU A 698 5.40 -10.36 -36.98
N LYS A 699 6.37 -9.83 -36.24
CA LYS A 699 6.09 -8.97 -35.08
C LYS A 699 5.60 -7.60 -35.54
N ARG A 700 4.35 -7.25 -35.24
CA ARG A 700 3.81 -5.89 -35.45
C ARG A 700 3.98 -5.05 -34.19
N THR A 701 4.63 -3.90 -34.29
CA THR A 701 4.77 -2.97 -33.17
C THR A 701 3.41 -2.39 -32.78
N VAL A 702 3.00 -2.57 -31.52
CA VAL A 702 1.75 -2.02 -30.94
C VAL A 702 2.01 -0.66 -30.31
N PHE A 703 3.14 -0.53 -29.60
CA PHE A 703 3.62 0.75 -29.08
C PHE A 703 5.15 0.75 -29.08
N ASP A 704 5.74 1.91 -29.35
CA ASP A 704 7.17 2.18 -29.19
C ASP A 704 7.27 3.57 -28.60
N GLU A 705 7.79 3.65 -27.38
CA GLU A 705 7.89 4.88 -26.62
C GLU A 705 9.29 4.97 -26.01
N LYS A 706 9.96 6.10 -26.22
CA LYS A 706 11.19 6.46 -25.53
C LYS A 706 10.92 7.72 -24.73
N THR A 707 11.34 7.71 -23.47
CA THR A 707 11.07 8.81 -22.57
C THR A 707 12.35 9.22 -21.85
N ILE A 708 12.68 10.51 -21.90
CA ILE A 708 13.69 11.15 -21.06
C ILE A 708 12.94 12.00 -20.05
N LYS A 709 13.31 11.91 -18.76
CA LYS A 709 12.69 12.70 -17.69
C LYS A 709 13.75 13.26 -16.76
N LEU A 710 13.64 14.55 -16.49
CA LEU A 710 14.51 15.30 -15.58
C LEU A 710 13.61 15.98 -14.56
N ASN A 711 13.82 15.73 -13.28
CA ASN A 711 13.08 16.35 -12.18
C ASN A 711 14.07 16.95 -11.18
N TYR A 712 13.78 18.16 -10.73
CA TYR A 712 14.56 18.88 -9.74
C TYR A 712 13.64 19.55 -8.73
N ILE A 713 14.01 19.54 -7.45
CA ILE A 713 13.24 20.14 -6.36
C ILE A 713 14.06 21.25 -5.71
N ASN A 714 13.55 22.48 -5.74
CA ASN A 714 14.11 23.59 -4.98
C ASN A 714 13.30 23.83 -3.70
N ARG A 715 13.95 24.19 -2.61
CA ARG A 715 13.30 24.50 -1.32
C ARG A 715 13.82 25.80 -0.71
N TRP A 716 12.91 26.52 -0.07
CA TRP A 716 13.18 27.74 0.71
C TRP A 716 12.36 27.75 2.00
#